data_AF-A0A8J6PGZ6-F1
#
_entry.id   AF-A0A8J6PGZ6-F1
#
_cell.length_a   1.000
_cell.length_b   1.000
_cell.length_c   1.000
_cell.angle_alpha   90.00
_cell.angle_beta   90.00
_cell.angle_gamma   90.00
#
_symmetry.space_group_name_H-M   'P 1'
#
loop_
_entity.id
_entity.type
_entity.pdbx_description
1 polymer ?
#
loop_
_entity_poly.entity_id
_entity_poly.type
_entity_poly.pdbx_seq_one_letter_code
_entity_poly.pdbx_strand_id
1 'polypeptide(L)'
;MLGRTIGFLATLVVITGLVPWTARADVTLPATTLGISGSITMPGSDGSTSVVVPVPPGLTPATLRVTVQLPSDVGRATVEVLADGRLISRVPVPTDVPSAPIALPLAGVPIVDNSATIELRSTLRPVDDGWCTQDWWDRGLTLQDAAVDFTGNEAQPTTISDFLPPALRELRLYVPPQPTDAETAAALTLGTAITARYSNADPTVSLLPLPAGGQPADPPNVLVRRVALAESDSAGSTLESTPAGPVLRVSGRGDQLIDQARLLTNDMSAFAVSTRAAVGALDPVPIYGPDTTSLSTLGQTTLTATATGRVSVRIGIDQTTLARPSGSVRVHLVGHHTPLPPDQGGDVTVRVGDTVVDHWPVAADGTIDRWVDIPDDQLGRFTELVVTVATAGVTTCGSTQPVTLSIDPDSVVTSERTAPPNPAGFRSLPQALMPRFDVGLAPGGFDDLRRALAITTGLQQLTSMPLAPQLVDPQAALDSGNPAVIVAADGGVPESVALPVRENGDSTIEVRGTDGTAESIDVPGLRFGSLQTAWDGDRNRILVVATSNDDSAGVDRILGWFSADRSRWGSVDGTAVIQSGNADPFVYGASSDAAPASSESGLGALAWTAIGVGLAAAVAGIAFAIAIVVRNRRSRT
;
A
#
# COMPACT_ATOMS: atom_id res chain seq x y z
N MET A 1 -9.92 -84.22 -32.45
CA MET A 1 -11.16 -83.94 -31.69
C MET A 1 -10.77 -83.64 -30.25
N LEU A 2 -11.28 -82.54 -29.70
CA LEU A 2 -10.86 -81.89 -28.43
C LEU A 2 -9.40 -81.38 -28.47
N GLY A 3 -9.02 -80.18 -28.05
CA GLY A 3 -9.64 -79.09 -27.30
C GLY A 3 -8.49 -78.43 -26.54
N ARG A 4 -8.08 -77.19 -26.89
CA ARG A 4 -7.11 -76.42 -26.09
C ARG A 4 -7.52 -74.95 -26.01
N THR A 5 -7.93 -74.61 -24.80
CA THR A 5 -8.15 -73.30 -24.21
C THR A 5 -6.90 -72.43 -24.34
N ILE A 6 -7.04 -71.21 -24.87
CA ILE A 6 -6.07 -70.12 -24.72
C ILE A 6 -6.77 -69.04 -23.90
N GLY A 7 -6.31 -68.86 -22.66
CA GLY A 7 -6.78 -67.79 -21.78
C GLY A 7 -6.19 -66.45 -22.23
N PHE A 8 -7.06 -65.48 -22.48
CA PHE A 8 -6.69 -64.08 -22.64
C PHE A 8 -6.44 -63.47 -21.26
N LEU A 9 -5.21 -63.05 -20.98
CA LEU A 9 -4.93 -62.09 -19.90
C LEU A 9 -5.39 -60.71 -20.37
N ALA A 10 -6.42 -60.17 -19.73
CA ALA A 10 -6.78 -58.76 -19.85
C ALA A 10 -5.86 -57.93 -18.95
N THR A 11 -5.00 -57.13 -19.56
CA THR A 11 -4.19 -56.12 -18.86
C THR A 11 -5.09 -54.95 -18.49
N LEU A 12 -5.37 -54.79 -17.20
CA LEU A 12 -6.13 -53.67 -16.66
C LEU A 12 -5.25 -52.41 -16.71
N VAL A 13 -5.51 -51.50 -17.65
CA VAL A 13 -4.93 -50.15 -17.65
C VAL A 13 -5.68 -49.34 -16.60
N VAL A 14 -5.05 -49.12 -15.45
CA VAL A 14 -5.55 -48.17 -14.44
C VAL A 14 -5.19 -46.77 -14.92
N ILE A 15 -6.15 -46.08 -15.53
CA ILE A 15 -6.09 -44.63 -15.71
C ILE A 15 -6.35 -44.02 -14.34
N THR A 16 -5.30 -43.68 -13.60
CA THR A 16 -5.42 -42.82 -12.41
C THR A 16 -5.84 -41.44 -12.87
N GLY A 17 -7.13 -41.12 -12.74
CA GLY A 17 -7.63 -39.77 -12.98
C GLY A 17 -6.94 -38.78 -12.03
N LEU A 18 -6.32 -37.74 -12.60
CA LEU A 18 -5.85 -36.58 -11.86
C LEU A 18 -7.08 -35.91 -11.23
N VAL A 19 -7.23 -36.02 -9.92
CA VAL A 19 -8.18 -35.17 -9.19
C VAL A 19 -7.60 -33.76 -9.22
N PRO A 20 -8.29 -32.76 -9.79
CA PRO A 20 -7.80 -31.38 -9.77
C PRO A 20 -7.61 -30.93 -8.32
N TRP A 21 -6.51 -30.23 -8.05
CA TRP A 21 -6.25 -29.68 -6.72
C TRP A 21 -7.30 -28.61 -6.41
N THR A 22 -7.98 -28.77 -5.28
CA THR A 22 -9.01 -27.84 -4.80
C THR A 22 -8.69 -27.40 -3.38
N ALA A 23 -8.59 -26.09 -3.14
CA ALA A 23 -8.58 -25.57 -1.77
C ALA A 23 -10.04 -25.37 -1.34
N ARG A 24 -10.49 -26.12 -0.32
CA ARG A 24 -11.88 -26.03 0.18
C ARG A 24 -12.07 -24.74 0.95
N ALA A 25 -13.07 -23.94 0.58
CA ALA A 25 -13.07 -22.53 0.94
C ALA A 25 -14.48 -21.94 1.02
N ASP A 26 -15.35 -22.48 1.87
CA ASP A 26 -16.34 -21.58 2.47
C ASP A 26 -15.53 -20.56 3.27
N VAL A 27 -15.27 -19.40 2.66
CA VAL A 27 -14.27 -18.43 3.13
C VAL A 27 -14.85 -17.03 3.09
N THR A 28 -14.66 -16.30 4.17
CA THR A 28 -14.92 -14.87 4.22
C THR A 28 -13.62 -14.13 3.95
N LEU A 29 -13.59 -13.33 2.89
CA LEU A 29 -12.46 -12.49 2.53
C LEU A 29 -12.80 -11.02 2.80
N PRO A 30 -11.99 -10.29 3.57
CA PRO A 30 -12.12 -8.84 3.67
C PRO A 30 -12.09 -8.20 2.28
N ALA A 31 -12.91 -7.17 2.05
CA ALA A 31 -12.98 -6.44 0.79
C ALA A 31 -11.60 -5.91 0.38
N THR A 32 -10.81 -5.44 1.33
CA THR A 32 -9.44 -4.97 1.10
C THR A 32 -8.52 -6.05 0.52
N THR A 33 -8.61 -7.30 0.98
CA THR A 33 -7.86 -8.44 0.39
C THR A 33 -8.28 -8.73 -1.06
N LEU A 34 -9.45 -8.26 -1.49
CA LEU A 34 -9.94 -8.37 -2.87
C LEU A 34 -9.63 -7.12 -3.70
N GLY A 35 -8.92 -6.13 -3.16
CA GLY A 35 -8.70 -4.86 -3.85
C GLY A 35 -9.90 -3.92 -3.88
N ILE A 36 -10.89 -4.15 -3.00
CA ILE A 36 -12.10 -3.34 -2.86
C ILE A 36 -11.98 -2.47 -1.61
N SER A 37 -12.53 -1.26 -1.64
CA SER A 37 -12.61 -0.42 -0.44
C SER A 37 -13.34 -1.12 0.70
N GLY A 38 -12.77 -1.07 1.90
CA GLY A 38 -13.44 -1.55 3.12
C GLY A 38 -14.60 -0.67 3.58
N SER A 39 -14.70 0.56 3.07
CA SER A 39 -15.76 1.52 3.37
C SER A 39 -16.42 2.04 2.08
N ILE A 40 -17.74 2.02 2.03
CA ILE A 40 -18.55 2.46 0.89
C ILE A 40 -19.58 3.46 1.39
N THR A 41 -19.49 4.71 0.94
CA THR A 41 -20.47 5.75 1.28
C THR A 41 -21.48 5.90 0.15
N MET A 42 -22.77 5.91 0.51
CA MET A 42 -23.89 6.15 -0.41
C MET A 42 -24.55 7.47 -0.01
N PRO A 43 -24.29 8.56 -0.77
CA PRO A 43 -24.82 9.87 -0.44
C PRO A 43 -26.31 9.97 -0.75
N GLY A 44 -26.98 10.73 0.08
CA GLY A 44 -28.34 11.19 -0.10
C GLY A 44 -29.49 10.21 0.11
N SER A 45 -30.70 10.68 -0.19
CA SER A 45 -31.94 9.92 0.05
C SER A 45 -32.04 8.68 -0.81
N ASP A 46 -31.43 8.71 -1.99
CA ASP A 46 -31.39 7.61 -2.94
C ASP A 46 -29.97 7.59 -3.52
N GLY A 47 -29.09 6.80 -2.90
CA GLY A 47 -27.69 6.68 -3.29
C GLY A 47 -27.47 5.43 -4.13
N SER A 48 -26.53 5.47 -5.08
CA SER A 48 -26.10 4.28 -5.81
C SER A 48 -24.59 4.28 -6.01
N THR A 49 -23.99 3.10 -5.98
CA THR A 49 -22.56 2.90 -6.25
C THR A 49 -22.30 1.51 -6.83
N SER A 50 -21.37 1.41 -7.76
CA SER A 50 -20.97 0.14 -8.38
C SER A 50 -19.77 -0.45 -7.64
N VAL A 51 -19.82 -1.74 -7.36
CA VAL A 51 -18.73 -2.51 -6.77
C VAL A 51 -18.40 -3.68 -7.69
N VAL A 52 -17.13 -3.81 -8.06
CA VAL A 52 -16.63 -4.96 -8.82
C VAL A 52 -15.96 -5.90 -7.82
N VAL A 53 -16.48 -7.12 -7.71
CA VAL A 53 -15.94 -8.16 -6.82
C VAL A 53 -15.11 -9.13 -7.65
N PRO A 54 -13.78 -9.20 -7.46
CA PRO A 54 -12.96 -10.26 -8.03
C PRO A 54 -13.42 -11.63 -7.55
N VAL A 55 -13.66 -12.55 -8.48
CA VAL A 55 -14.13 -13.90 -8.20
C VAL A 55 -13.10 -14.91 -8.70
N PRO A 56 -12.29 -15.49 -7.79
CA PRO A 56 -11.35 -16.54 -8.13
C PRO A 56 -12.05 -17.75 -8.79
N PRO A 57 -11.43 -18.41 -9.78
CA PRO A 57 -12.02 -19.57 -10.43
C PRO A 57 -12.45 -20.66 -9.45
N GLY A 58 -13.63 -21.25 -9.67
CA GLY A 58 -14.21 -22.28 -8.80
C GLY A 58 -14.91 -21.78 -7.54
N LEU A 59 -14.83 -20.47 -7.24
CA LEU A 59 -15.59 -19.83 -6.18
C LEU A 59 -16.83 -19.11 -6.73
N THR A 60 -17.80 -18.87 -5.86
CA THR A 60 -18.98 -18.05 -6.15
C THR A 60 -19.27 -17.14 -4.95
N PRO A 61 -19.42 -15.81 -5.15
CA PRO A 61 -19.77 -14.91 -4.07
C PRO A 61 -21.20 -15.19 -3.60
N ALA A 62 -21.38 -15.34 -2.29
CA ALA A 62 -22.65 -15.70 -1.68
C ALA A 62 -23.28 -14.53 -0.93
N THR A 63 -22.48 -13.78 -0.16
CA THR A 63 -22.95 -12.69 0.69
C THR A 63 -21.89 -11.60 0.79
N LEU A 64 -22.30 -10.33 0.67
CA LEU A 64 -21.51 -9.19 1.11
C LEU A 64 -21.93 -8.83 2.54
N ARG A 65 -21.02 -9.01 3.50
CA ARG A 65 -21.18 -8.62 4.90
C ARG A 65 -20.63 -7.22 5.09
N VAL A 66 -21.40 -6.38 5.79
CA VAL A 66 -21.03 -5.00 6.09
C VAL A 66 -21.60 -4.58 7.44
N THR A 67 -20.95 -3.61 8.07
CA THR A 67 -21.49 -2.84 9.19
C THR A 67 -22.07 -1.55 8.65
N VAL A 68 -23.39 -1.39 8.67
CA VAL A 68 -24.04 -0.16 8.21
C VAL A 68 -23.98 0.90 9.30
N GLN A 69 -23.69 2.14 8.93
CA GLN A 69 -23.80 3.32 9.77
C GLN A 69 -24.82 4.27 9.15
N LEU A 70 -25.77 4.71 9.97
CA LEU A 70 -26.87 5.57 9.56
C LEU A 70 -26.82 6.94 10.24
N PRO A 71 -27.25 7.99 9.53
CA PRO A 71 -27.57 9.28 10.16
C PRO A 71 -28.72 9.14 11.16
N SER A 72 -28.69 9.96 12.22
CA SER A 72 -29.62 9.87 13.36
C SER A 72 -31.07 10.22 13.04
N ASP A 73 -31.32 10.91 11.92
CA ASP A 73 -32.62 11.41 11.46
C ASP A 73 -33.28 10.51 10.39
N VAL A 74 -32.70 9.32 10.13
CA VAL A 74 -33.26 8.32 9.23
C VAL A 74 -34.29 7.45 9.97
N GLY A 75 -35.55 7.53 9.54
CA GLY A 75 -36.65 6.72 10.08
C GLY A 75 -36.78 5.35 9.41
N ARG A 76 -36.48 5.27 8.11
CA ARG A 76 -36.47 4.01 7.34
C ARG A 76 -35.32 4.01 6.34
N ALA A 77 -34.62 2.89 6.25
CA ALA A 77 -33.57 2.69 5.27
C ALA A 77 -33.63 1.29 4.64
N THR A 78 -33.30 1.19 3.36
CA THR A 78 -33.12 -0.08 2.65
C THR A 78 -31.86 -0.03 1.80
N VAL A 79 -31.17 -1.17 1.71
CA VAL A 79 -30.07 -1.38 0.76
C VAL A 79 -30.47 -2.50 -0.19
N GLU A 80 -30.25 -2.28 -1.48
CA GLU A 80 -30.52 -3.22 -2.55
C GLU A 80 -29.23 -3.57 -3.27
N VAL A 81 -29.13 -4.83 -3.68
CA VAL A 81 -28.09 -5.30 -4.59
C VAL A 81 -28.75 -5.54 -5.94
N LEU A 82 -28.23 -4.89 -6.98
CA LEU A 82 -28.61 -5.13 -8.36
C LEU A 82 -27.42 -5.69 -9.14
N ALA A 83 -27.69 -6.48 -10.17
CA ALA A 83 -26.71 -6.85 -11.18
C ALA A 83 -27.37 -6.75 -12.56
N ASP A 84 -26.74 -6.04 -13.49
CA ASP A 84 -27.30 -5.73 -14.82
C ASP A 84 -28.73 -5.16 -14.74
N GLY A 85 -28.99 -4.29 -13.76
CA GLY A 85 -30.31 -3.69 -13.50
C GLY A 85 -31.35 -4.64 -12.90
N ARG A 86 -31.03 -5.92 -12.68
CA ARG A 86 -31.91 -6.89 -12.01
C ARG A 86 -31.67 -6.87 -10.51
N LEU A 87 -32.75 -6.71 -9.74
CA LEU A 87 -32.72 -6.85 -8.28
C LEU A 87 -32.30 -8.27 -7.87
N ILE A 88 -31.20 -8.38 -7.14
CA ILE A 88 -30.69 -9.62 -6.55
C ILE A 88 -31.24 -9.79 -5.14
N SER A 89 -31.12 -8.75 -4.32
CA SER A 89 -31.60 -8.75 -2.94
C SER A 89 -31.98 -7.35 -2.48
N ARG A 90 -32.87 -7.29 -1.48
CA ARG A 90 -33.29 -6.07 -0.80
C ARG A 90 -33.29 -6.35 0.70
N VAL A 91 -32.54 -5.56 1.45
CA VAL A 91 -32.36 -5.74 2.90
C VAL A 91 -32.78 -4.46 3.61
N PRO A 92 -33.76 -4.52 4.54
CA PRO A 92 -34.07 -3.38 5.40
C PRO A 92 -32.91 -3.15 6.38
N VAL A 93 -32.59 -1.88 6.62
CA VAL A 93 -31.54 -1.49 7.56
C VAL A 93 -32.18 -1.18 8.91
N PRO A 94 -31.65 -1.72 10.04
CA PRO A 94 -32.09 -1.33 11.38
C PRO A 94 -31.84 0.16 11.63
N THR A 95 -32.87 0.90 12.05
CA THR A 95 -32.80 2.36 12.30
C THR A 95 -32.88 2.72 13.79
N ASP A 96 -33.06 1.73 14.66
CA ASP A 96 -33.13 1.87 16.12
C ASP A 96 -31.74 1.96 16.78
N VAL A 97 -30.68 1.67 16.02
CA VAL A 97 -29.28 1.73 16.44
C VAL A 97 -28.45 2.52 15.44
N PRO A 98 -27.39 3.23 15.89
CA PRO A 98 -26.55 4.05 14.99
C PRO A 98 -25.69 3.20 14.03
N SER A 99 -25.44 1.93 14.39
CA SER A 99 -24.64 1.00 13.60
C SER A 99 -25.15 -0.43 13.78
N ALA A 100 -25.22 -1.20 12.69
CA ALA A 100 -25.68 -2.59 12.71
C ALA A 100 -25.00 -3.46 11.64
N PRO A 101 -24.66 -4.73 11.94
CA PRO A 101 -24.23 -5.66 10.91
C PRO A 101 -25.42 -6.05 10.02
N ILE A 102 -25.22 -6.03 8.70
CA ILE A 102 -26.17 -6.56 7.72
C ILE A 102 -25.47 -7.50 6.74
N ALA A 103 -26.24 -8.44 6.19
CA ALA A 103 -25.80 -9.38 5.17
C ALA A 103 -26.59 -9.11 3.90
N LEU A 104 -25.88 -8.80 2.81
CA LEU A 104 -26.45 -8.54 1.49
C LEU A 104 -26.24 -9.78 0.61
N PRO A 105 -27.29 -10.59 0.35
CA PRO A 105 -27.16 -11.77 -0.49
C PRO A 105 -26.73 -11.43 -1.91
N LEU A 106 -25.79 -12.20 -2.44
CA LEU A 106 -25.23 -12.09 -3.81
C LEU A 106 -25.57 -13.30 -4.69
N ALA A 107 -26.39 -14.22 -4.19
CA ALA A 107 -26.77 -15.44 -4.92
C ALA A 107 -27.40 -15.09 -6.29
N GLY A 108 -26.80 -15.62 -7.36
CA GLY A 108 -27.26 -15.40 -8.73
C GLY A 108 -26.75 -14.12 -9.38
N VAL A 109 -25.76 -13.43 -8.80
CA VAL A 109 -24.97 -12.42 -9.53
C VAL A 109 -24.16 -13.13 -10.63
N PRO A 110 -24.21 -12.66 -11.89
CA PRO A 110 -23.42 -13.23 -12.97
C PRO A 110 -21.92 -12.98 -12.73
N ILE A 111 -21.11 -13.98 -13.08
CA ILE A 111 -19.65 -13.87 -13.06
C ILE A 111 -19.19 -13.83 -14.51
N VAL A 112 -18.51 -12.75 -14.89
CA VAL A 112 -17.94 -12.54 -16.23
C VAL A 112 -16.47 -12.21 -16.05
N ASP A 113 -15.59 -12.89 -16.79
CA ASP A 113 -14.14 -12.67 -16.73
C ASP A 113 -13.58 -12.65 -15.29
N ASN A 114 -14.00 -13.63 -14.49
CA ASN A 114 -13.62 -13.77 -13.07
C ASN A 114 -13.98 -12.55 -12.21
N SER A 115 -15.03 -11.82 -12.56
CA SER A 115 -15.52 -10.65 -11.83
C SER A 115 -17.05 -10.68 -11.70
N ALA A 116 -17.55 -10.23 -10.56
CA ALA A 116 -18.97 -10.04 -10.29
C ALA A 116 -19.24 -8.56 -10.04
N THR A 117 -19.87 -7.90 -11.00
CA THR A 117 -20.23 -6.48 -10.89
C THR A 117 -21.60 -6.35 -10.26
N ILE A 118 -21.69 -5.60 -9.17
CA ILE A 118 -22.94 -5.30 -8.47
C ILE A 118 -23.14 -3.79 -8.34
N GLU A 119 -24.38 -3.36 -8.38
CA GLU A 119 -24.79 -2.02 -8.00
C GLU A 119 -25.44 -2.09 -6.62
N LEU A 120 -24.93 -1.32 -5.68
CA LEU A 120 -25.51 -1.11 -4.36
C LEU A 120 -26.36 0.15 -4.41
N ARG A 121 -27.66 0.02 -4.11
CA ARG A 121 -28.58 1.16 -4.03
C ARG A 121 -29.13 1.33 -2.62
N SER A 122 -29.00 2.52 -2.06
CA SER A 122 -29.62 2.90 -0.79
C SER A 122 -30.89 3.71 -1.03
N THR A 123 -31.83 3.58 -0.10
CA THR A 123 -33.01 4.44 -0.02
C THR A 123 -33.23 4.81 1.43
N LEU A 124 -33.13 6.10 1.75
CA LEU A 124 -33.30 6.67 3.09
C LEU A 124 -34.58 7.52 3.13
N ARG A 125 -35.34 7.40 4.20
CA ARG A 125 -36.55 8.21 4.46
C ARG A 125 -36.51 8.75 5.89
N PRO A 126 -36.94 10.01 6.10
CA PRO A 126 -36.85 10.65 7.40
C PRO A 126 -37.80 10.01 8.43
N VAL A 127 -37.59 10.32 9.71
CA VAL A 127 -38.47 9.92 10.82
C VAL A 127 -39.88 10.54 10.65
N ASP A 128 -39.96 11.76 10.13
CA ASP A 128 -41.19 12.49 9.87
C ASP A 128 -41.10 13.37 8.60
N ASP A 129 -42.24 13.62 7.96
CA ASP A 129 -42.34 14.41 6.74
C ASP A 129 -42.17 15.93 6.98
N GLY A 130 -42.06 16.34 8.25
CA GLY A 130 -41.95 17.74 8.70
C GLY A 130 -40.52 18.24 8.88
N TRP A 131 -39.52 17.35 8.89
CA TRP A 131 -38.12 17.75 8.93
C TRP A 131 -37.67 18.11 7.53
N CYS A 132 -37.27 19.36 7.37
CA CYS A 132 -36.59 19.83 6.17
C CYS A 132 -35.44 18.90 5.85
N THR A 133 -35.51 18.30 4.67
CA THR A 133 -34.61 17.29 4.14
C THR A 133 -33.15 17.73 4.32
N GLN A 134 -32.47 17.17 5.32
CA GLN A 134 -31.04 16.97 5.17
C GLN A 134 -30.94 15.94 4.06
N ASP A 135 -30.53 16.38 2.88
CA ASP A 135 -30.49 15.54 1.69
C ASP A 135 -29.39 14.45 1.79
N TRP A 136 -28.89 14.13 3.00
CA TRP A 136 -27.83 13.18 3.39
C TRP A 136 -26.61 13.08 2.44
N TRP A 137 -26.35 14.09 1.62
CA TRP A 137 -25.19 14.09 0.71
C TRP A 137 -23.86 14.12 1.49
N ASP A 138 -23.80 14.91 2.57
CA ASP A 138 -22.59 15.05 3.42
C ASP A 138 -22.52 14.05 4.57
N ARG A 139 -23.66 13.45 4.95
CA ARG A 139 -23.79 12.43 6.00
C ARG A 139 -24.63 11.30 5.46
N GLY A 140 -24.13 10.63 4.43
CA GLY A 140 -24.81 9.51 3.79
C GLY A 140 -24.77 8.24 4.62
N LEU A 141 -25.50 7.22 4.16
CA LEU A 141 -25.34 5.87 4.68
C LEU A 141 -23.92 5.38 4.34
N THR A 142 -23.21 4.83 5.34
CA THR A 142 -21.88 4.25 5.13
C THR A 142 -21.89 2.76 5.43
N LEU A 143 -21.32 1.95 4.55
CA LEU A 143 -21.08 0.52 4.76
C LEU A 143 -19.61 0.35 5.12
N GLN A 144 -19.30 -0.11 6.33
CA GLN A 144 -17.95 -0.37 6.82
C GLN A 144 -17.66 -1.87 6.92
N ASP A 145 -16.40 -2.21 7.14
CA ASP A 145 -15.92 -3.58 7.38
C ASP A 145 -16.38 -4.57 6.30
N ALA A 146 -16.42 -4.11 5.04
CA ALA A 146 -16.92 -4.92 3.95
C ALA A 146 -16.13 -6.23 3.82
N ALA A 147 -16.83 -7.35 3.71
CA ALA A 147 -16.25 -8.66 3.49
C ALA A 147 -17.17 -9.54 2.64
N VAL A 148 -16.61 -10.37 1.77
CA VAL A 148 -17.37 -11.25 0.88
C VAL A 148 -17.22 -12.69 1.33
N ASP A 149 -18.35 -13.33 1.58
CA ASP A 149 -18.43 -14.78 1.75
C ASP A 149 -18.42 -15.44 0.37
N PHE A 150 -17.48 -16.34 0.14
CA PHE A 150 -17.43 -17.21 -1.02
C PHE A 150 -17.84 -18.64 -0.63
N THR A 151 -18.43 -19.32 -1.59
CA THR A 151 -18.73 -20.76 -1.53
C THR A 151 -18.03 -21.49 -2.66
N GLY A 152 -17.77 -22.79 -2.45
CA GLY A 152 -17.11 -23.65 -3.44
C GLY A 152 -15.67 -23.98 -3.07
N ASN A 153 -14.87 -24.35 -4.07
CA ASN A 153 -13.45 -24.61 -3.89
C ASN A 153 -12.66 -23.83 -4.93
N GLU A 154 -11.60 -23.15 -4.49
CA GLU A 154 -10.72 -22.45 -5.42
C GLU A 154 -10.08 -23.46 -6.36
N ALA A 155 -10.32 -23.29 -7.65
CA ALA A 155 -9.66 -24.03 -8.70
C ALA A 155 -8.21 -23.55 -8.81
N GLN A 156 -7.28 -24.48 -8.63
CA GLN A 156 -5.86 -24.19 -8.76
C GLN A 156 -5.46 -24.03 -10.24
N PRO A 157 -4.40 -23.25 -10.55
CA PRO A 157 -4.02 -22.99 -11.93
C PRO A 157 -3.60 -24.27 -12.65
N THR A 158 -3.97 -24.36 -13.93
CA THR A 158 -3.59 -25.47 -14.83
C THR A 158 -2.66 -25.04 -15.97
N THR A 159 -2.53 -23.73 -16.18
CA THR A 159 -1.63 -23.09 -17.15
C THR A 159 -0.87 -21.96 -16.47
N ILE A 160 0.18 -21.44 -17.12
CA ILE A 160 0.93 -20.29 -16.61
C ILE A 160 0.08 -19.01 -16.71
N SER A 161 -0.73 -18.85 -17.76
CA SER A 161 -1.64 -17.70 -17.90
C SER A 161 -2.67 -17.62 -16.78
N ASP A 162 -3.10 -18.75 -16.22
CA ASP A 162 -4.05 -18.81 -15.11
C ASP A 162 -3.36 -18.71 -13.73
N PHE A 163 -2.02 -18.67 -13.69
CA PHE A 163 -1.27 -18.80 -12.45
C PHE A 163 -1.60 -17.69 -11.45
N LEU A 164 -1.71 -16.45 -11.92
CA LEU A 164 -2.03 -15.29 -11.09
C LEU A 164 -3.56 -15.10 -11.02
N PRO A 165 -4.20 -15.29 -9.84
CA PRO A 165 -5.64 -15.14 -9.68
C PRO A 165 -6.08 -13.68 -9.76
N PRO A 166 -7.39 -13.38 -9.89
CA PRO A 166 -7.89 -12.00 -9.89
C PRO A 166 -7.70 -11.30 -8.52
N ALA A 167 -7.53 -12.05 -7.43
CA ALA A 167 -7.10 -11.55 -6.12
C ALA A 167 -6.06 -12.50 -5.51
N LEU A 168 -5.01 -11.95 -4.90
CA LEU A 168 -3.91 -12.70 -4.29
C LEU A 168 -3.77 -12.30 -2.81
N ARG A 169 -3.66 -13.29 -1.92
CA ARG A 169 -3.41 -13.04 -0.48
C ARG A 169 -1.93 -13.16 -0.15
N GLU A 170 -1.25 -14.15 -0.73
CA GLU A 170 0.17 -14.40 -0.44
C GLU A 170 0.90 -14.96 -1.67
N LEU A 171 2.10 -14.45 -1.93
CA LEU A 171 3.09 -15.05 -2.80
C LEU A 171 4.22 -15.64 -1.94
N ARG A 172 4.45 -16.94 -2.07
CA ARG A 172 5.59 -17.63 -1.47
C ARG A 172 6.69 -17.80 -2.50
N LEU A 173 7.79 -17.10 -2.30
CA LEU A 173 9.00 -17.22 -3.11
C LEU A 173 9.98 -18.18 -2.45
N TYR A 174 10.35 -19.24 -3.17
CA TYR A 174 11.36 -20.19 -2.74
C TYR A 174 12.64 -19.96 -3.52
N VAL A 175 13.75 -19.74 -2.83
CA VAL A 175 15.09 -19.59 -3.41
C VAL A 175 16.06 -20.55 -2.70
N PRO A 176 17.16 -20.97 -3.32
CA PRO A 176 18.17 -21.76 -2.62
C PRO A 176 18.64 -21.11 -1.31
N PRO A 177 19.04 -21.89 -0.29
CA PRO A 177 19.54 -21.33 0.97
C PRO A 177 20.79 -20.44 0.83
N GLN A 178 21.52 -20.59 -0.28
CA GLN A 178 22.63 -19.73 -0.68
C GLN A 178 22.30 -19.18 -2.07
N PRO A 179 21.46 -18.13 -2.17
CA PRO A 179 21.00 -17.64 -3.45
C PRO A 179 22.16 -17.00 -4.22
N THR A 180 22.19 -17.16 -5.53
CA THR A 180 23.11 -16.42 -6.40
C THR A 180 22.60 -14.99 -6.64
N ASP A 181 23.42 -14.14 -7.25
CA ASP A 181 23.01 -12.77 -7.61
C ASP A 181 21.80 -12.78 -8.57
N ALA A 182 21.75 -13.74 -9.50
CA ALA A 182 20.64 -13.88 -10.43
C ALA A 182 19.33 -14.26 -9.71
N GLU A 183 19.39 -15.20 -8.75
CA GLU A 183 18.24 -15.61 -7.95
C GLU A 183 17.75 -14.49 -7.03
N THR A 184 18.70 -13.73 -6.45
CA THR A 184 18.44 -12.55 -5.64
C THR A 184 17.76 -11.46 -6.45
N ALA A 185 18.29 -11.10 -7.62
CA ALA A 185 17.72 -10.11 -8.51
C ALA A 185 16.33 -10.52 -9.03
N ALA A 186 16.13 -11.80 -9.36
CA ALA A 186 14.85 -12.34 -9.79
C ALA A 186 13.80 -12.28 -8.67
N ALA A 187 14.18 -12.59 -7.43
CA ALA A 187 13.28 -12.51 -6.27
C ALA A 187 12.83 -11.05 -5.99
N LEU A 188 13.77 -10.08 -6.02
CA LEU A 188 13.44 -8.66 -5.86
C LEU A 188 12.53 -8.15 -6.99
N THR A 189 12.84 -8.53 -8.24
CA THR A 189 12.05 -8.16 -9.42
C THR A 189 10.63 -8.72 -9.35
N LEU A 190 10.49 -10.01 -9.05
CA LEU A 190 9.18 -10.66 -8.99
C LEU A 190 8.35 -10.17 -7.80
N GLY A 191 8.98 -10.00 -6.64
CA GLY A 191 8.29 -9.51 -5.44
C GLY A 191 7.69 -8.13 -5.64
N THR A 192 8.50 -7.17 -6.12
CA THR A 192 8.02 -5.81 -6.41
C THR A 192 6.98 -5.80 -7.53
N ALA A 193 7.17 -6.56 -8.61
CA ALA A 193 6.20 -6.61 -9.70
C ALA A 193 4.84 -7.21 -9.28
N ILE A 194 4.82 -8.22 -8.41
CA ILE A 194 3.57 -8.79 -7.89
C ILE A 194 2.87 -7.82 -6.93
N THR A 195 3.62 -7.17 -6.04
CA THR A 195 3.04 -6.15 -5.17
C THR A 195 2.45 -4.99 -5.98
N ALA A 196 3.13 -4.54 -7.04
CA ALA A 196 2.61 -3.50 -7.94
C ALA A 196 1.32 -3.95 -8.66
N ARG A 197 1.29 -5.18 -9.18
CA ARG A 197 0.12 -5.73 -9.88
C ARG A 197 -1.13 -5.79 -9.00
N TYR A 198 -0.95 -6.06 -7.70
CA TYR A 198 -2.04 -6.19 -6.73
C TYR A 198 -2.04 -5.02 -5.72
N SER A 199 -1.68 -3.81 -6.15
CA SER A 199 -1.51 -2.64 -5.27
C SER A 199 -2.75 -2.28 -4.44
N ASN A 200 -3.95 -2.67 -4.88
CA ASN A 200 -5.18 -2.41 -4.13
C ASN A 200 -5.46 -3.49 -3.07
N ALA A 201 -4.88 -4.69 -3.23
CA ALA A 201 -5.11 -5.86 -2.38
C ALA A 201 -3.96 -6.15 -1.39
N ASP A 202 -2.78 -5.60 -1.67
CA ASP A 202 -1.57 -5.72 -0.86
C ASP A 202 -1.26 -7.16 -0.42
N PRO A 203 -0.93 -8.07 -1.36
CA PRO A 203 -0.56 -9.43 -1.01
C PRO A 203 0.72 -9.45 -0.16
N THR A 204 0.80 -10.41 0.77
CA THR A 204 2.06 -10.68 1.47
C THR A 204 3.02 -11.41 0.54
N VAL A 205 4.26 -10.93 0.42
CA VAL A 205 5.34 -11.64 -0.29
C VAL A 205 6.28 -12.23 0.75
N SER A 206 6.34 -13.55 0.84
CA SER A 206 7.21 -14.27 1.79
C SER A 206 8.36 -14.96 1.07
N LEU A 207 9.56 -14.88 1.65
CA LEU A 207 10.74 -15.59 1.17
C LEU A 207 10.98 -16.82 2.04
N LEU A 208 11.13 -17.97 1.40
CA LEU A 208 11.33 -19.27 2.04
C LEU A 208 12.55 -19.98 1.42
N PRO A 209 13.33 -20.72 2.21
CA PRO A 209 14.41 -21.53 1.65
C PRO A 209 13.81 -22.68 0.84
N LEU A 210 14.36 -22.91 -0.35
CA LEU A 210 13.98 -24.05 -1.19
C LEU A 210 14.47 -25.34 -0.51
N PRO A 211 13.58 -26.31 -0.23
CA PRO A 211 13.96 -27.55 0.45
C PRO A 211 14.95 -28.39 -0.37
N ALA A 212 15.71 -29.23 0.34
CA ALA A 212 16.52 -30.27 -0.30
C ALA A 212 15.61 -31.19 -1.15
N GLY A 213 15.88 -31.26 -2.46
CA GLY A 213 15.00 -31.93 -3.44
C GLY A 213 14.22 -30.98 -4.35
N GLY A 214 14.29 -29.66 -4.12
CA GLY A 214 13.87 -28.64 -5.09
C GLY A 214 12.35 -28.43 -5.21
N GLN A 215 11.55 -28.98 -4.30
CA GLN A 215 10.10 -28.82 -4.30
C GLN A 215 9.56 -28.35 -2.93
N PRO A 216 8.76 -27.27 -2.90
CA PRO A 216 8.00 -26.87 -1.72
C PRO A 216 7.07 -28.00 -1.23
N ALA A 217 7.01 -28.18 0.10
CA ALA A 217 6.25 -29.25 0.75
C ALA A 217 5.01 -28.76 1.51
N ASP A 218 4.88 -27.45 1.74
CA ASP A 218 3.72 -26.86 2.41
C ASP A 218 2.47 -26.94 1.53
N PRO A 219 1.28 -27.26 2.08
CA PRO A 219 0.05 -27.44 1.30
C PRO A 219 -0.43 -26.13 0.67
N PRO A 220 -1.23 -26.19 -0.42
CA PRO A 220 -1.80 -24.99 -1.00
C PRO A 220 -2.85 -24.41 -0.06
N ASN A 221 -3.03 -23.10 -0.11
CA ASN A 221 -4.04 -22.39 0.66
C ASN A 221 -4.75 -21.39 -0.28
N VAL A 222 -5.94 -20.97 0.11
CA VAL A 222 -6.80 -20.09 -0.69
C VAL A 222 -6.08 -18.80 -1.06
N LEU A 223 -5.99 -18.49 -2.34
CA LEU A 223 -5.31 -17.31 -2.89
C LEU A 223 -3.83 -17.21 -2.48
N VAL A 224 -3.18 -18.35 -2.30
CA VAL A 224 -1.72 -18.42 -2.13
C VAL A 224 -1.10 -19.00 -3.40
N ARG A 225 -0.02 -18.37 -3.88
CA ARG A 225 0.76 -18.85 -5.02
C ARG A 225 2.20 -19.12 -4.60
N ARG A 226 2.79 -20.17 -5.19
CA ARG A 226 4.13 -20.65 -4.84
C ARG A 226 5.01 -20.63 -6.07
N VAL A 227 6.13 -19.94 -5.97
CA VAL A 227 7.11 -19.81 -7.05
C VAL A 227 8.48 -20.25 -6.54
N ALA A 228 9.11 -21.19 -7.23
CA ALA A 228 10.48 -21.59 -6.98
C ALA A 228 11.39 -20.96 -8.03
N LEU A 229 12.33 -20.11 -7.58
CA LEU A 229 13.35 -19.49 -8.42
C LEU A 229 14.65 -20.26 -8.21
N ALA A 230 15.26 -20.71 -9.29
CA ALA A 230 16.57 -21.36 -9.22
C ALA A 230 17.32 -21.24 -10.55
N GLU A 231 18.64 -21.08 -10.50
CA GLU A 231 19.45 -21.12 -11.71
C GLU A 231 19.45 -22.51 -12.35
N SER A 232 19.41 -22.53 -13.68
CA SER A 232 19.47 -23.76 -14.48
C SER A 232 19.98 -23.46 -15.88
N ASP A 233 20.64 -24.43 -16.52
CA ASP A 233 21.01 -24.36 -17.93
C ASP A 233 19.79 -24.29 -18.87
N SER A 234 18.61 -24.66 -18.38
CA SER A 234 17.35 -24.56 -19.13
C SER A 234 16.55 -23.36 -18.65
N ALA A 235 16.50 -22.31 -19.48
CA ALA A 235 15.65 -21.16 -19.23
C ALA A 235 14.18 -21.47 -19.51
N GLY A 236 13.30 -21.04 -18.62
CA GLY A 236 11.85 -21.13 -18.78
C GLY A 236 11.09 -21.18 -17.47
N SER A 237 9.77 -21.02 -17.58
CA SER A 237 8.79 -21.16 -16.52
C SER A 237 8.00 -22.46 -16.73
N THR A 238 7.89 -23.28 -15.69
CA THR A 238 7.15 -24.56 -15.70
C THR A 238 6.21 -24.62 -14.51
N LEU A 239 4.91 -24.78 -14.79
CA LEU A 239 3.91 -25.09 -13.78
C LEU A 239 3.96 -26.59 -13.48
N GLU A 240 4.47 -26.92 -12.30
CA GLU A 240 4.59 -28.29 -11.82
C GLU A 240 3.43 -28.67 -10.93
N SER A 241 2.96 -29.90 -11.06
CA SER A 241 2.08 -30.52 -10.07
C SER A 241 2.93 -31.32 -9.09
N THR A 242 3.01 -30.87 -7.84
CA THR A 242 3.66 -31.63 -6.75
C THR A 242 2.60 -32.33 -5.90
N PRO A 243 2.97 -33.29 -5.03
CA PRO A 243 2.04 -33.86 -4.04
C PRO A 243 1.47 -32.84 -3.05
N ALA A 244 2.07 -31.64 -2.94
CA ALA A 244 1.56 -30.54 -2.15
C ALA A 244 0.78 -29.52 -3.01
N GLY A 245 0.48 -29.82 -4.27
CA GLY A 245 -0.23 -28.93 -5.21
C GLY A 245 0.69 -28.21 -6.21
N PRO A 246 0.17 -27.23 -6.95
CA PRO A 246 0.94 -26.61 -8.02
C PRO A 246 2.01 -25.65 -7.49
N VAL A 247 3.17 -25.68 -8.16
CA VAL A 247 4.31 -24.76 -7.94
C VAL A 247 4.81 -24.31 -9.30
N LEU A 248 5.00 -23.01 -9.47
CA LEU A 248 5.65 -22.50 -10.66
C LEU A 248 7.17 -22.49 -10.44
N ARG A 249 7.90 -23.32 -11.16
CA ARG A 249 9.36 -23.19 -11.24
C ARG A 249 9.71 -22.19 -12.32
N VAL A 250 10.54 -21.21 -11.98
CA VAL A 250 11.14 -20.25 -12.91
C VAL A 250 12.65 -20.49 -12.87
N SER A 251 13.24 -20.69 -14.05
CA SER A 251 14.64 -21.08 -14.19
C SER A 251 15.32 -20.37 -15.36
N GLY A 252 16.63 -20.25 -15.29
CA GLY A 252 17.51 -19.65 -16.31
C GLY A 252 18.89 -19.36 -15.73
N ARG A 253 19.83 -18.86 -16.53
CA ARG A 253 21.13 -18.39 -16.04
C ARG A 253 21.22 -16.87 -16.12
N GLY A 254 21.77 -16.23 -15.08
CA GLY A 254 21.95 -14.77 -15.07
C GLY A 254 20.65 -14.03 -15.42
N ASP A 255 20.73 -13.08 -16.36
CA ASP A 255 19.58 -12.26 -16.80
C ASP A 255 18.40 -13.07 -17.34
N GLN A 256 18.63 -14.27 -17.89
CA GLN A 256 17.53 -15.11 -18.39
C GLN A 256 16.55 -15.48 -17.28
N LEU A 257 17.03 -15.70 -16.05
CA LEU A 257 16.17 -15.99 -14.90
C LEU A 257 15.29 -14.77 -14.56
N ILE A 258 15.86 -13.58 -14.65
CA ILE A 258 15.15 -12.30 -14.41
C ILE A 258 14.07 -12.10 -15.49
N ASP A 259 14.39 -12.34 -16.76
CA ASP A 259 13.42 -12.28 -17.86
C ASP A 259 12.29 -13.29 -17.69
N GLN A 260 12.59 -14.53 -17.27
CA GLN A 260 11.54 -15.52 -17.00
C GLN A 260 10.65 -15.12 -15.82
N ALA A 261 11.20 -14.45 -14.80
CA ALA A 261 10.43 -13.94 -13.68
C ALA A 261 9.48 -12.81 -14.10
N ARG A 262 9.93 -11.94 -15.02
CA ARG A 262 9.12 -10.84 -15.58
C ARG A 262 7.92 -11.33 -16.40
N LEU A 263 7.97 -12.53 -16.99
CA LEU A 263 6.85 -13.10 -17.74
C LEU A 263 5.54 -13.06 -16.96
N LEU A 264 5.56 -13.30 -15.64
CA LEU A 264 4.34 -13.46 -14.84
C LEU A 264 3.50 -12.18 -14.74
N THR A 265 4.15 -11.02 -14.78
CA THR A 265 3.49 -9.72 -14.61
C THR A 265 3.43 -8.92 -15.91
N ASN A 266 4.04 -9.44 -16.98
CA ASN A 266 4.00 -8.85 -18.31
C ASN A 266 2.76 -9.32 -19.10
N ASP A 267 2.30 -8.49 -20.04
CA ASP A 267 1.18 -8.80 -20.95
C ASP A 267 1.40 -10.10 -21.75
N MET A 268 2.65 -10.50 -21.98
CA MET A 268 2.98 -11.77 -22.63
C MET A 268 2.51 -13.01 -21.84
N SER A 269 2.23 -12.89 -20.54
CA SER A 269 1.64 -13.97 -19.73
C SER A 269 0.33 -14.52 -20.33
N ALA A 270 -0.45 -13.68 -21.02
CA ALA A 270 -1.70 -14.07 -21.66
C ALA A 270 -1.51 -15.13 -22.76
N PHE A 271 -0.31 -15.22 -23.37
CA PHE A 271 0.01 -16.24 -24.37
C PHE A 271 0.54 -17.54 -23.75
N ALA A 272 0.85 -17.57 -22.45
CA ALA A 272 1.39 -18.72 -21.74
C ALA A 272 0.29 -19.73 -21.33
N VAL A 273 -0.59 -20.09 -22.28
CA VAL A 273 -1.77 -20.97 -22.09
C VAL A 273 -1.42 -22.46 -21.94
N SER A 274 -0.19 -22.76 -21.53
CA SER A 274 0.31 -24.11 -21.30
C SER A 274 1.05 -24.20 -19.95
N THR A 275 1.41 -25.41 -19.52
CA THR A 275 2.20 -25.61 -18.29
C THR A 275 3.67 -25.24 -18.46
N ARG A 276 4.13 -24.92 -19.67
CA ARG A 276 5.50 -24.49 -19.96
C ARG A 276 5.52 -23.27 -20.86
N ALA A 277 6.35 -22.31 -20.53
CA ALA A 277 6.61 -21.15 -21.37
C ALA A 277 8.05 -20.71 -21.18
N ALA A 278 8.63 -20.08 -22.19
CA ALA A 278 9.90 -19.41 -22.08
C ALA A 278 9.82 -18.12 -22.86
N VAL A 279 10.44 -17.08 -22.33
CA VAL A 279 10.59 -15.77 -22.98
C VAL A 279 12.04 -15.51 -23.30
N GLY A 280 12.27 -14.72 -24.34
CA GLY A 280 13.57 -14.09 -24.56
C GLY A 280 13.77 -12.91 -23.62
N ALA A 281 14.65 -11.99 -24.02
CA ALA A 281 14.85 -10.74 -23.30
C ALA A 281 13.53 -9.96 -23.18
N LEU A 282 13.20 -9.53 -21.96
CA LEU A 282 12.07 -8.65 -21.69
C LEU A 282 12.59 -7.35 -21.09
N ASP A 283 12.39 -6.25 -21.82
CA ASP A 283 12.74 -4.93 -21.31
C ASP A 283 11.79 -4.50 -20.19
N PRO A 284 12.29 -3.84 -19.13
CA PRO A 284 11.42 -3.19 -18.16
C PRO A 284 10.63 -2.07 -18.84
N VAL A 285 9.37 -1.89 -18.43
CA VAL A 285 8.53 -0.79 -18.94
C VAL A 285 9.15 0.54 -18.50
N PRO A 286 9.45 1.47 -19.42
CA PRO A 286 9.96 2.79 -19.07
C PRO A 286 8.92 3.58 -18.26
N ILE A 287 9.31 4.07 -17.09
CA ILE A 287 8.49 5.01 -16.31
C ILE A 287 9.08 6.41 -16.49
N TYR A 288 8.25 7.32 -16.99
CA TYR A 288 8.60 8.72 -17.17
C TYR A 288 7.98 9.55 -16.06
N GLY A 289 8.75 10.47 -15.49
CA GLY A 289 8.25 11.53 -14.62
C GLY A 289 8.18 12.84 -15.39
N PRO A 290 7.10 13.14 -16.12
CA PRO A 290 6.99 14.37 -16.90
C PRO A 290 6.73 15.58 -16.00
N ASP A 291 7.17 16.76 -16.44
CA ASP A 291 6.88 18.05 -15.78
C ASP A 291 5.44 18.54 -16.06
N THR A 292 4.71 17.86 -16.93
CA THR A 292 3.32 18.17 -17.27
C THR A 292 2.54 16.88 -17.52
N THR A 293 1.36 16.77 -16.92
CA THR A 293 0.44 15.62 -17.03
C THR A 293 -1.01 16.09 -16.90
N SER A 294 -1.98 15.19 -16.94
CA SER A 294 -3.41 15.49 -16.69
C SER A 294 -3.92 14.77 -15.44
N LEU A 295 -5.03 15.25 -14.88
CA LEU A 295 -5.74 14.57 -13.79
C LEU A 295 -6.13 13.12 -14.17
N SER A 296 -6.58 12.92 -15.41
CA SER A 296 -6.93 11.62 -15.98
C SER A 296 -5.73 10.66 -15.99
N THR A 297 -4.54 11.15 -16.34
CA THR A 297 -3.29 10.37 -16.32
C THR A 297 -2.85 10.04 -14.89
N LEU A 298 -3.17 10.89 -13.91
CA LEU A 298 -2.98 10.63 -12.47
C LEU A 298 -4.08 9.72 -11.87
N GLY A 299 -4.92 9.11 -12.71
CA GLY A 299 -6.00 8.20 -12.29
C GLY A 299 -7.28 8.90 -11.80
N GLN A 300 -7.33 10.23 -11.82
CA GLN A 300 -8.48 11.02 -11.40
C GLN A 300 -9.50 11.13 -12.54
N THR A 301 -10.39 10.14 -12.64
CA THR A 301 -11.35 10.02 -13.76
C THR A 301 -12.79 10.36 -13.38
N THR A 302 -13.15 10.28 -12.10
CA THR A 302 -14.48 10.59 -11.59
C THR A 302 -14.43 11.84 -10.72
N LEU A 303 -14.59 13.00 -11.34
CA LEU A 303 -14.43 14.30 -10.70
C LEU A 303 -15.73 15.11 -10.75
N THR A 304 -16.83 14.53 -10.30
CA THR A 304 -18.15 15.19 -10.28
C THR A 304 -18.89 14.89 -8.98
N ALA A 305 -19.50 15.91 -8.39
CA ALA A 305 -20.30 15.80 -7.18
C ALA A 305 -21.55 16.67 -7.29
N THR A 306 -22.60 16.33 -6.53
CA THR A 306 -23.85 17.09 -6.48
C THR A 306 -24.28 17.22 -5.02
N ALA A 307 -24.61 18.43 -4.58
CA ALA A 307 -25.09 18.67 -3.22
C ALA A 307 -25.84 20.01 -3.12
N THR A 308 -26.56 20.21 -2.03
CA THR A 308 -27.33 21.43 -1.76
C THR A 308 -26.51 22.38 -0.88
N GLY A 309 -26.36 23.65 -1.30
CA GLY A 309 -25.68 24.67 -0.50
C GLY A 309 -24.14 24.64 -0.59
N ARG A 310 -23.53 23.46 -0.50
CA ARG A 310 -22.09 23.26 -0.63
C ARG A 310 -21.80 21.94 -1.33
N VAL A 311 -20.99 21.98 -2.39
CA VAL A 311 -20.58 20.80 -3.15
C VAL A 311 -19.06 20.78 -3.29
N SER A 312 -18.45 19.61 -3.14
CA SER A 312 -17.00 19.46 -3.21
C SER A 312 -16.58 18.32 -4.12
N VAL A 313 -15.54 18.54 -4.92
CA VAL A 313 -14.80 17.52 -5.67
C VAL A 313 -13.41 17.40 -5.06
N ARG A 314 -12.96 16.17 -4.82
CA ARG A 314 -11.64 15.87 -4.26
C ARG A 314 -10.73 15.33 -5.36
N ILE A 315 -9.53 15.86 -5.45
CA ILE A 315 -8.53 15.53 -6.46
C ILE A 315 -7.29 15.04 -5.72
N GLY A 316 -6.94 13.77 -5.90
CA GLY A 316 -5.72 13.21 -5.35
C GLY A 316 -4.52 13.49 -6.26
N ILE A 317 -3.44 14.03 -5.69
CA ILE A 317 -2.15 14.21 -6.35
C ILE A 317 -1.12 13.38 -5.59
N ASP A 318 -0.67 12.29 -6.21
CA ASP A 318 0.32 11.38 -5.63
C ASP A 318 1.68 11.56 -6.32
N GLN A 319 2.71 11.96 -5.57
CA GLN A 319 4.06 12.12 -6.11
C GLN A 319 4.62 10.82 -6.70
N THR A 320 4.15 9.66 -6.24
CA THR A 320 4.55 8.38 -6.81
C THR A 320 4.02 8.23 -8.24
N THR A 321 2.81 8.73 -8.56
CA THR A 321 2.29 8.76 -9.94
C THR A 321 3.01 9.77 -10.84
N LEU A 322 3.67 10.77 -10.26
CA LEU A 322 4.62 11.67 -10.93
C LEU A 322 6.03 11.06 -11.08
N ALA A 323 6.23 9.85 -10.53
CA ALA A 323 7.45 9.03 -10.56
C ALA A 323 8.72 9.70 -10.02
N ARG A 324 8.61 10.77 -9.22
CA ARG A 324 9.75 11.49 -8.62
C ARG A 324 9.31 12.40 -7.47
N PRO A 325 10.23 12.80 -6.56
CA PRO A 325 9.97 13.90 -5.65
C PRO A 325 9.68 15.17 -6.45
N SER A 326 8.53 15.77 -6.16
CA SER A 326 7.97 16.86 -6.94
C SER A 326 7.70 18.07 -6.04
N GLY A 327 7.92 19.25 -6.59
CA GLY A 327 7.61 20.55 -5.97
C GLY A 327 7.09 21.52 -7.01
N SER A 328 6.74 22.73 -6.57
CA SER A 328 6.11 23.75 -7.42
C SER A 328 4.91 23.19 -8.20
N VAL A 329 4.09 22.39 -7.50
CA VAL A 329 2.95 21.71 -8.10
C VAL A 329 1.84 22.71 -8.37
N ARG A 330 1.32 22.71 -9.61
CA ARG A 330 0.20 23.57 -10.03
C ARG A 330 -0.83 22.78 -10.78
N VAL A 331 -2.11 23.11 -10.56
CA VAL A 331 -3.24 22.48 -11.23
C VAL A 331 -4.02 23.53 -12.00
N HIS A 332 -4.20 23.31 -13.30
CA HIS A 332 -5.10 24.08 -14.15
C HIS A 332 -6.49 23.46 -14.07
N LEU A 333 -7.29 23.98 -13.14
CA LEU A 333 -8.66 23.54 -12.96
C LEU A 333 -9.53 24.06 -14.10
N VAL A 334 -9.97 23.14 -14.96
CA VAL A 334 -10.97 23.38 -16.00
C VAL A 334 -12.23 22.60 -15.61
N GLY A 335 -13.39 23.24 -15.60
CA GLY A 335 -14.62 22.59 -15.16
C GLY A 335 -15.84 23.48 -15.23
N HIS A 336 -16.91 23.01 -14.61
CA HIS A 336 -18.16 23.75 -14.52
C HIS A 336 -18.95 23.41 -13.25
N HIS A 337 -19.82 24.32 -12.85
CA HIS A 337 -20.86 24.10 -11.86
C HIS A 337 -22.23 24.47 -12.41
N THR A 338 -23.29 24.04 -11.74
CA THR A 338 -24.66 24.49 -12.06
C THR A 338 -24.73 26.02 -11.91
N PRO A 339 -25.12 26.79 -12.94
CA PRO A 339 -25.25 28.24 -12.83
C PRO A 339 -26.23 28.62 -11.72
N LEU A 340 -25.84 29.58 -10.88
CA LEU A 340 -26.70 30.04 -9.79
C LEU A 340 -27.75 31.05 -10.29
N PRO A 341 -28.93 31.11 -9.66
CA PRO A 341 -29.90 32.16 -9.91
C PRO A 341 -29.29 33.57 -9.74
N PRO A 342 -29.74 34.60 -10.49
CA PRO A 342 -29.14 35.94 -10.44
C PRO A 342 -29.18 36.64 -9.08
N ASP A 343 -30.07 36.20 -8.18
CA ASP A 343 -30.24 36.71 -6.81
C ASP A 343 -29.41 35.94 -5.77
N GLN A 344 -28.64 34.92 -6.19
CA GLN A 344 -27.76 34.13 -5.35
C GLN A 344 -26.30 34.37 -5.71
N GLY A 345 -25.45 34.41 -4.68
CA GLY A 345 -24.00 34.47 -4.84
C GLY A 345 -23.36 33.14 -4.47
N GLY A 346 -22.05 33.05 -4.62
CA GLY A 346 -21.29 31.89 -4.15
C GLY A 346 -19.80 32.14 -4.17
N ASP A 347 -19.08 31.26 -3.51
CA ASP A 347 -17.62 31.24 -3.45
C ASP A 347 -17.12 29.86 -3.89
N VAL A 348 -16.03 29.87 -4.65
CA VAL A 348 -15.21 28.69 -4.91
C VAL A 348 -14.00 28.77 -4.00
N THR A 349 -13.84 27.79 -3.14
CA THR A 349 -12.65 27.65 -2.29
C THR A 349 -11.88 26.41 -2.71
N VAL A 350 -10.56 26.52 -2.81
CA VAL A 350 -9.66 25.38 -3.03
C VAL A 350 -8.79 25.18 -1.80
N ARG A 351 -8.77 23.97 -1.25
CA ARG A 351 -8.05 23.62 -0.03
C ARG A 351 -7.10 22.45 -0.21
N VAL A 352 -6.02 22.46 0.56
CA VAL A 352 -5.17 21.30 0.83
C VAL A 352 -5.16 21.09 2.33
N GLY A 353 -5.67 19.94 2.79
CA GLY A 353 -5.99 19.74 4.20
C GLY A 353 -6.89 20.87 4.74
N ASP A 354 -6.45 21.51 5.82
CA ASP A 354 -7.16 22.65 6.42
C ASP A 354 -6.76 24.02 5.82
N THR A 355 -5.80 24.07 4.90
CA THR A 355 -5.28 25.33 4.34
C THR A 355 -6.05 25.71 3.08
N VAL A 356 -6.58 26.94 3.01
CA VAL A 356 -7.10 27.52 1.75
C VAL A 356 -5.92 27.99 0.92
N VAL A 357 -5.75 27.39 -0.26
CA VAL A 357 -4.65 27.74 -1.18
C VAL A 357 -5.11 28.74 -2.25
N ASP A 358 -6.39 28.73 -2.62
CA ASP A 358 -6.98 29.75 -3.50
C ASP A 358 -8.49 29.89 -3.23
N HIS A 359 -9.08 31.04 -3.59
CA HIS A 359 -10.52 31.26 -3.57
C HIS A 359 -10.94 32.37 -4.54
N TRP A 360 -12.15 32.26 -5.08
CA TRP A 360 -12.74 33.26 -5.99
C TRP A 360 -14.27 33.17 -6.00
N PRO A 361 -15.00 34.25 -6.34
CA PRO A 361 -16.45 34.19 -6.49
C PRO A 361 -16.87 33.29 -7.67
N VAL A 362 -18.01 32.60 -7.53
CA VAL A 362 -18.57 31.77 -8.62
C VAL A 362 -18.89 32.58 -9.88
N ALA A 363 -18.65 31.98 -11.05
CA ALA A 363 -18.98 32.60 -12.33
C ALA A 363 -20.47 32.43 -12.65
N ALA A 364 -21.09 33.47 -13.20
CA ALA A 364 -22.52 33.46 -13.52
C ALA A 364 -22.90 32.46 -14.63
N ASP A 365 -21.96 32.14 -15.52
CA ASP A 365 -22.13 31.14 -16.58
C ASP A 365 -21.80 29.71 -16.13
N GLY A 366 -21.38 29.54 -14.88
CA GLY A 366 -21.01 28.25 -14.31
C GLY A 366 -19.62 27.76 -14.67
N THR A 367 -18.77 28.55 -15.31
CA THR A 367 -17.44 28.09 -15.76
C THR A 367 -16.36 28.16 -14.68
N ILE A 368 -15.41 27.22 -14.74
CA ILE A 368 -14.17 27.24 -13.95
C ILE A 368 -13.00 27.09 -14.93
N ASP A 369 -12.10 28.08 -14.92
CA ASP A 369 -10.82 28.07 -15.65
C ASP A 369 -9.80 28.86 -14.81
N ARG A 370 -9.01 28.13 -14.00
CA ARG A 370 -8.13 28.74 -13.00
C ARG A 370 -6.88 27.88 -12.76
N TRP A 371 -5.71 28.52 -12.73
CA TRP A 371 -4.50 27.91 -12.17
C TRP A 371 -4.49 28.06 -10.66
N VAL A 372 -4.20 26.95 -9.97
CA VAL A 372 -4.01 26.91 -8.51
C VAL A 372 -2.62 26.38 -8.21
N ASP A 373 -1.85 27.15 -7.45
CA ASP A 373 -0.54 26.76 -6.92
C ASP A 373 -0.71 26.01 -5.60
N ILE A 374 -0.02 24.89 -5.44
CA ILE A 374 0.04 24.15 -4.18
C ILE A 374 1.35 24.49 -3.48
N PRO A 375 1.32 25.13 -2.30
CA PRO A 375 2.53 25.45 -1.55
C PRO A 375 3.34 24.19 -1.20
N ASP A 376 4.66 24.25 -1.34
CA ASP A 376 5.55 23.10 -1.14
C ASP A 376 5.52 22.54 0.30
N ASP A 377 5.20 23.36 1.30
CA ASP A 377 5.02 22.94 2.70
C ASP A 377 3.72 22.15 2.93
N GLN A 378 2.76 22.25 2.01
CA GLN A 378 1.52 21.49 2.01
C GLN A 378 1.61 20.20 1.16
N LEU A 379 2.75 20.00 0.47
CA LEU A 379 2.97 18.77 -0.31
C LEU A 379 3.30 17.60 0.62
N GLY A 380 2.55 16.52 0.47
CA GLY A 380 2.87 15.21 1.01
C GLY A 380 3.27 14.25 -0.10
N ARG A 381 3.46 12.98 0.24
CA ARG A 381 3.49 11.90 -0.76
C ARG A 381 2.19 11.89 -1.55
N PHE A 382 1.07 11.93 -0.82
CA PHE A 382 -0.27 12.11 -1.36
C PHE A 382 -0.83 13.44 -0.84
N THR A 383 -1.28 14.29 -1.74
CA THR A 383 -1.89 15.58 -1.46
C THR A 383 -3.31 15.58 -2.02
N GLU A 384 -4.30 15.78 -1.15
CA GLU A 384 -5.69 15.94 -1.57
C GLU A 384 -6.00 17.43 -1.75
N LEU A 385 -6.36 17.80 -2.98
CA LEU A 385 -6.88 19.11 -3.33
C LEU A 385 -8.41 19.04 -3.34
N VAL A 386 -9.06 19.83 -2.48
CA VAL A 386 -10.53 19.87 -2.36
C VAL A 386 -11.06 21.16 -2.97
N VAL A 387 -11.75 21.04 -4.10
CA VAL A 387 -12.43 22.16 -4.77
C VAL A 387 -13.87 22.19 -4.28
N THR A 388 -14.28 23.29 -3.66
CA THR A 388 -15.62 23.44 -3.09
C THR A 388 -16.33 24.65 -3.68
N VAL A 389 -17.56 24.46 -4.13
CA VAL A 389 -18.49 25.54 -4.46
C VAL A 389 -19.49 25.66 -3.30
N ALA A 390 -19.56 26.84 -2.68
CA ALA A 390 -20.53 27.17 -1.66
C ALA A 390 -21.46 28.28 -2.15
N THR A 391 -22.77 28.05 -2.10
CA THR A 391 -23.79 29.04 -2.48
C THR A 391 -24.21 29.88 -1.27
N ALA A 392 -24.47 31.16 -1.51
CA ALA A 392 -25.03 32.08 -0.54
C ALA A 392 -26.46 32.46 -0.94
N GLY A 393 -27.39 32.43 0.03
CA GLY A 393 -28.80 32.75 -0.18
C GLY A 393 -29.71 32.06 0.84
N VAL A 394 -31.01 32.32 0.75
CA VAL A 394 -32.01 31.59 1.54
C VAL A 394 -32.26 30.24 0.88
N THR A 395 -31.88 29.17 1.54
CA THR A 395 -32.23 27.81 1.12
C THR A 395 -33.61 27.45 1.67
N THR A 396 -34.53 27.11 0.78
CA THR A 396 -35.87 26.62 1.14
C THR A 396 -35.99 25.14 0.82
N CYS A 397 -36.56 24.39 1.76
CA CYS A 397 -36.66 22.94 1.69
C CYS A 397 -37.51 22.50 0.48
N GLY A 398 -37.06 21.48 -0.25
CA GLY A 398 -37.76 20.92 -1.42
C GLY A 398 -37.88 21.84 -2.65
N SER A 399 -37.31 23.05 -2.60
CA SER A 399 -37.34 24.03 -3.70
C SER A 399 -35.95 24.56 -4.07
N THR A 400 -34.96 24.35 -3.19
CA THR A 400 -33.55 24.60 -3.52
C THR A 400 -33.07 23.52 -4.48
N GLN A 401 -32.62 23.91 -5.67
CA GLN A 401 -32.02 22.99 -6.62
C GLN A 401 -30.60 22.63 -6.16
N PRO A 402 -30.19 21.35 -6.26
CA PRO A 402 -28.83 20.97 -5.95
C PRO A 402 -27.85 21.58 -6.96
N VAL A 403 -26.63 21.85 -6.53
CA VAL A 403 -25.54 22.29 -7.39
C VAL A 403 -24.68 21.09 -7.72
N THR A 404 -24.51 20.82 -9.01
CA THR A 404 -23.50 19.90 -9.51
C THR A 404 -22.21 20.66 -9.78
N LEU A 405 -21.07 20.13 -9.32
CA LEU A 405 -19.72 20.59 -9.64
C LEU A 405 -19.01 19.46 -10.39
N SER A 406 -18.39 19.78 -11.52
CA SER A 406 -17.63 18.86 -12.36
C SER A 406 -16.30 19.49 -12.76
N ILE A 407 -15.20 18.76 -12.54
CA ILE A 407 -13.86 19.14 -13.00
C ILE A 407 -13.49 18.21 -14.15
N ASP A 408 -12.97 18.77 -15.23
CA ASP A 408 -12.53 18.02 -16.40
C ASP A 408 -11.30 17.18 -16.04
N PRO A 409 -11.34 15.84 -16.22
CA PRO A 409 -10.18 14.98 -16.04
C PRO A 409 -8.97 15.36 -16.92
N ASP A 410 -9.16 16.09 -18.02
CA ASP A 410 -8.05 16.57 -18.85
C ASP A 410 -7.42 17.87 -18.34
N SER A 411 -7.89 18.39 -17.20
CA SER A 411 -7.22 19.45 -16.42
C SER A 411 -5.74 19.13 -16.22
N VAL A 412 -4.88 20.12 -16.47
CA VAL A 412 -3.42 19.95 -16.51
C VAL A 412 -2.81 20.06 -15.12
N VAL A 413 -1.84 19.20 -14.81
CA VAL A 413 -0.98 19.30 -13.63
C VAL A 413 0.46 19.52 -14.08
N THR A 414 1.13 20.52 -13.52
CA THR A 414 2.56 20.76 -13.73
C THR A 414 3.33 20.59 -12.44
N SER A 415 4.55 20.07 -12.51
CA SER A 415 5.45 19.97 -11.37
C SER A 415 6.92 20.02 -11.81
N GLU A 416 7.80 20.35 -10.87
CA GLU A 416 9.25 20.31 -11.06
C GLU A 416 9.87 19.25 -10.13
N ARG A 417 11.05 18.73 -10.49
CA ARG A 417 11.80 17.82 -9.61
C ARG A 417 12.34 18.59 -8.41
N THR A 418 12.16 18.02 -7.22
CA THR A 418 12.69 18.58 -5.96
C THR A 418 13.86 17.76 -5.45
N ALA A 419 14.98 18.42 -5.14
CA ALA A 419 16.17 17.82 -4.55
C ALA A 419 16.85 18.82 -3.59
N PRO A 420 16.94 18.54 -2.27
CA PRO A 420 16.46 17.33 -1.58
C PRO A 420 14.93 17.16 -1.65
N PRO A 421 14.39 15.93 -1.47
CA PRO A 421 12.96 15.69 -1.43
C PRO A 421 12.24 16.50 -0.34
N ASN A 422 11.03 16.94 -0.65
CA ASN A 422 10.11 17.56 0.31
C ASN A 422 8.75 16.82 0.23
N PRO A 423 8.28 16.17 1.33
CA PRO A 423 8.93 16.05 2.63
C PRO A 423 10.17 15.15 2.61
N ALA A 424 11.08 15.35 3.57
CA ALA A 424 12.31 14.57 3.72
C ALA A 424 12.08 13.22 4.44
N GLY A 425 13.14 12.44 4.62
CA GLY A 425 13.13 11.24 5.45
C GLY A 425 12.27 10.09 4.88
N PHE A 426 11.65 9.29 5.74
CA PHE A 426 10.73 8.22 5.35
C PHE A 426 9.51 8.73 4.55
N ARG A 427 9.05 9.96 4.80
CA ARG A 427 7.94 10.57 4.04
C ARG A 427 8.30 10.86 2.58
N SER A 428 9.59 10.88 2.25
CA SER A 428 10.08 10.99 0.87
C SER A 428 9.99 9.67 0.08
N LEU A 429 9.64 8.56 0.74
CA LEU A 429 9.60 7.23 0.14
C LEU A 429 8.16 6.84 -0.26
N PRO A 430 7.97 6.14 -1.39
CA PRO A 430 9.01 5.59 -2.26
C PRO A 430 9.47 6.57 -3.36
N GLN A 431 8.84 7.73 -3.53
CA GLN A 431 9.05 8.62 -4.67
C GLN A 431 10.51 9.06 -4.86
N ALA A 432 11.29 9.19 -3.79
CA ALA A 432 12.72 9.52 -3.87
C ALA A 432 13.61 8.39 -4.41
N LEU A 433 13.12 7.14 -4.41
CA LEU A 433 13.76 5.98 -5.03
C LEU A 433 13.25 5.72 -6.46
N MET A 434 12.19 6.40 -6.89
CA MET A 434 11.52 6.07 -8.16
C MET A 434 12.25 6.62 -9.40
N PRO A 435 12.06 5.97 -10.56
CA PRO A 435 11.42 4.65 -10.73
C PRO A 435 12.37 3.47 -10.51
N ARG A 436 13.69 3.73 -10.56
CA ARG A 436 14.76 2.73 -10.42
C ARG A 436 15.72 3.14 -9.31
N PHE A 437 16.22 2.15 -8.60
CA PHE A 437 17.23 2.34 -7.57
C PHE A 437 18.12 1.11 -7.47
N ASP A 438 19.34 1.32 -7.00
CA ASP A 438 20.31 0.26 -6.80
C ASP A 438 20.03 -0.44 -5.45
N VAL A 439 20.23 -1.75 -5.40
CA VAL A 439 20.15 -2.56 -4.18
C VAL A 439 21.51 -3.18 -3.93
N GLY A 440 22.16 -2.78 -2.85
CA GLY A 440 23.43 -3.34 -2.41
C GLY A 440 23.25 -4.21 -1.17
N LEU A 441 23.66 -5.47 -1.24
CA LEU A 441 23.56 -6.42 -0.12
C LEU A 441 24.94 -6.79 0.40
N ALA A 442 25.15 -6.65 1.69
CA ALA A 442 26.26 -7.29 2.39
C ALA A 442 26.20 -8.82 2.18
N PRO A 443 27.32 -9.56 2.34
CA PRO A 443 27.40 -10.99 2.01
C PRO A 443 26.56 -11.94 2.91
N GLY A 444 25.56 -11.46 3.65
CA GLY A 444 24.71 -12.26 4.53
C GLY A 444 23.69 -13.17 3.82
N GLY A 445 23.75 -13.28 2.49
CA GLY A 445 23.06 -14.31 1.71
C GLY A 445 21.53 -14.24 1.84
N PHE A 446 20.90 -15.36 2.20
CA PHE A 446 19.44 -15.49 2.26
C PHE A 446 18.77 -14.49 3.21
N ASP A 447 19.37 -14.20 4.37
CA ASP A 447 18.78 -13.29 5.35
C ASP A 447 18.79 -11.83 4.86
N ASP A 448 19.85 -11.41 4.19
CA ASP A 448 19.91 -10.05 3.62
C ASP A 448 19.01 -9.90 2.39
N LEU A 449 18.86 -10.94 1.57
CA LEU A 449 17.82 -10.99 0.55
C LEU A 449 16.42 -10.87 1.17
N ARG A 450 16.13 -11.59 2.25
CA ARG A 450 14.84 -11.49 2.95
C ARG A 450 14.58 -10.06 3.45
N ARG A 451 15.59 -9.39 4.02
CA ARG A 451 15.50 -8.00 4.48
C ARG A 451 15.26 -7.04 3.32
N ALA A 452 16.03 -7.18 2.24
CA ALA A 452 15.88 -6.37 1.03
C ALA A 452 14.51 -6.55 0.38
N LEU A 453 14.02 -7.78 0.29
CA LEU A 453 12.68 -8.07 -0.23
C LEU A 453 11.60 -7.44 0.64
N ALA A 454 11.70 -7.52 1.97
CA ALA A 454 10.75 -6.88 2.87
C ALA A 454 10.73 -5.34 2.73
N ILE A 455 11.90 -4.71 2.57
CA ILE A 455 12.02 -3.27 2.33
C ILE A 455 11.40 -2.91 0.98
N THR A 456 11.83 -3.56 -0.11
CA THR A 456 11.39 -3.20 -1.46
C THR A 456 9.90 -3.48 -1.69
N THR A 457 9.37 -4.58 -1.18
CA THR A 457 7.93 -4.88 -1.26
C THR A 457 7.10 -3.99 -0.34
N GLY A 458 7.60 -3.64 0.86
CA GLY A 458 6.95 -2.68 1.74
C GLY A 458 6.86 -1.27 1.13
N LEU A 459 7.92 -0.83 0.45
CA LEU A 459 7.93 0.42 -0.31
C LEU A 459 7.02 0.38 -1.54
N GLN A 460 6.97 -0.77 -2.24
CA GLN A 460 6.07 -0.95 -3.38
C GLN A 460 4.59 -0.86 -2.97
N GLN A 461 4.22 -1.27 -1.74
CA GLN A 461 2.83 -1.13 -1.25
C GLN A 461 2.36 0.34 -1.18
N LEU A 462 3.29 1.30 -1.15
CA LEU A 462 2.96 2.72 -1.14
C LEU A 462 2.66 3.29 -2.53
N THR A 463 2.79 2.50 -3.60
CA THR A 463 2.56 2.97 -4.97
C THR A 463 2.08 1.87 -5.91
N SER A 464 1.17 2.23 -6.82
CA SER A 464 0.77 1.34 -7.93
C SER A 464 1.78 1.35 -9.08
N MET A 465 2.72 2.30 -9.11
CA MET A 465 3.78 2.33 -10.11
C MET A 465 4.87 1.32 -9.78
N PRO A 466 5.26 0.44 -10.71
CA PRO A 466 6.30 -0.55 -10.44
C PRO A 466 7.65 0.10 -10.10
N LEU A 467 8.19 -0.29 -8.95
CA LEU A 467 9.57 -0.04 -8.56
C LEU A 467 10.49 -0.99 -9.31
N ALA A 468 11.64 -0.50 -9.75
CA ALA A 468 12.64 -1.28 -10.47
C ALA A 468 13.94 -1.39 -9.64
N PRO A 469 13.99 -2.26 -8.61
CA PRO A 469 15.22 -2.51 -7.87
C PRO A 469 16.27 -3.17 -8.77
N GLN A 470 17.50 -2.68 -8.75
CA GLN A 470 18.64 -3.25 -9.49
C GLN A 470 19.68 -3.78 -8.51
N LEU A 471 19.84 -5.10 -8.45
CA LEU A 471 20.90 -5.68 -7.62
C LEU A 471 22.27 -5.31 -8.20
N VAL A 472 23.12 -4.72 -7.37
CA VAL A 472 24.50 -4.38 -7.71
C VAL A 472 25.40 -4.69 -6.50
N ASP A 473 26.72 -4.67 -6.73
CA ASP A 473 27.69 -4.73 -5.64
C ASP A 473 27.47 -3.56 -4.65
N PRO A 474 27.58 -3.77 -3.32
CA PRO A 474 27.35 -2.72 -2.33
C PRO A 474 28.20 -1.46 -2.55
N GLN A 475 29.47 -1.61 -2.94
CA GLN A 475 30.34 -0.48 -3.21
C GLN A 475 29.90 0.23 -4.49
N ALA A 476 29.51 -0.52 -5.52
CA ALA A 476 28.96 0.05 -6.74
C ALA A 476 27.68 0.86 -6.48
N ALA A 477 26.79 0.38 -5.59
CA ALA A 477 25.60 1.14 -5.17
C ALA A 477 25.99 2.47 -4.48
N LEU A 478 27.00 2.45 -3.62
CA LEU A 478 27.51 3.65 -2.94
C LEU A 478 28.22 4.61 -3.90
N ASP A 479 28.84 4.13 -4.97
CA ASP A 479 29.53 4.97 -5.94
C ASP A 479 28.62 5.52 -7.04
N SER A 480 27.49 4.84 -7.31
CA SER A 480 26.47 5.20 -8.30
C SER A 480 25.84 6.58 -8.06
N GLY A 481 25.25 7.19 -9.10
CA GLY A 481 24.40 8.38 -8.97
C GLY A 481 22.92 8.05 -8.75
N ASN A 482 22.52 6.78 -8.87
CA ASN A 482 21.15 6.36 -8.63
C ASN A 482 20.84 6.38 -7.12
N PRO A 483 19.59 6.63 -6.69
CA PRO A 483 19.16 6.31 -5.34
C PRO A 483 19.43 4.84 -5.00
N ALA A 484 19.59 4.50 -3.72
CA ALA A 484 19.93 3.14 -3.34
C ALA A 484 19.30 2.65 -2.03
N VAL A 485 19.05 1.35 -1.96
CA VAL A 485 18.76 0.59 -0.74
C VAL A 485 19.99 -0.26 -0.40
N ILE A 486 20.58 -0.03 0.76
CA ILE A 486 21.74 -0.78 1.25
C ILE A 486 21.30 -1.63 2.45
N VAL A 487 21.53 -2.94 2.36
CA VAL A 487 21.31 -3.87 3.48
C VAL A 487 22.68 -4.35 3.96
N ALA A 488 23.12 -3.81 5.09
CA ALA A 488 24.36 -4.15 5.77
C ALA A 488 24.06 -4.45 7.25
N ALA A 489 23.22 -5.46 7.48
CA ALA A 489 22.73 -5.80 8.82
C ALA A 489 23.86 -6.24 9.78
N ASP A 490 25.03 -6.57 9.25
CA ASP A 490 26.27 -6.85 9.99
C ASP A 490 26.99 -5.58 10.51
N GLY A 491 26.52 -4.39 10.14
CA GLY A 491 27.12 -3.11 10.53
C GLY A 491 28.19 -2.60 9.58
N GLY A 492 28.44 -3.29 8.45
CA GLY A 492 29.48 -2.97 7.47
C GLY A 492 29.23 -1.73 6.60
N VAL A 493 28.63 -0.65 7.15
CA VAL A 493 28.38 0.59 6.42
C VAL A 493 29.62 1.49 6.49
N PRO A 494 30.17 1.97 5.36
CA PRO A 494 31.33 2.87 5.38
C PRO A 494 31.04 4.20 6.09
N GLU A 495 32.04 4.75 6.79
CA GLU A 495 31.93 6.05 7.50
C GLU A 495 31.57 7.24 6.59
N SER A 496 31.86 7.12 5.28
CA SER A 496 31.48 8.12 4.29
C SER A 496 29.97 8.25 4.12
N VAL A 497 29.19 7.24 4.54
CA VAL A 497 27.73 7.30 4.55
C VAL A 497 27.27 8.01 5.82
N ALA A 498 26.84 9.26 5.65
CA ALA A 498 26.36 10.11 6.73
C ALA A 498 24.98 9.69 7.26
N LEU A 499 24.93 8.61 8.04
CA LEU A 499 23.69 8.13 8.67
C LEU A 499 23.19 9.09 9.77
N PRO A 500 21.86 9.27 9.90
CA PRO A 500 21.26 10.04 10.99
C PRO A 500 21.65 9.54 12.38
N VAL A 501 21.75 8.23 12.58
CA VAL A 501 22.16 7.63 13.85
C VAL A 501 23.28 6.64 13.61
N ARG A 502 24.39 6.82 14.33
CA ARG A 502 25.54 5.93 14.26
C ARG A 502 26.25 5.81 15.60
N GLU A 503 26.94 4.70 15.77
CA GLU A 503 27.90 4.54 16.84
C GLU A 503 29.20 5.27 16.47
N ASN A 504 29.79 5.96 17.44
CA ASN A 504 31.05 6.68 17.34
C ASN A 504 31.97 6.21 18.49
N GLY A 505 32.91 5.31 18.18
CA GLY A 505 33.67 4.57 19.19
C GLY A 505 32.82 3.52 19.92
N ASP A 506 33.24 3.06 21.10
CA ASP A 506 32.61 1.90 21.77
C ASP A 506 31.42 2.25 22.70
N SER A 507 31.09 3.54 22.84
CA SER A 507 30.15 3.98 23.87
C SER A 507 29.29 5.17 23.52
N THR A 508 29.55 5.85 22.41
CA THR A 508 28.89 7.11 22.09
C THR A 508 28.01 6.92 20.88
N ILE A 509 26.73 7.25 21.02
CA ILE A 509 25.81 7.32 19.89
C ILE A 509 25.79 8.76 19.42
N GLU A 510 26.11 8.96 18.15
CA GLU A 510 25.97 10.24 17.47
C GLU A 510 24.67 10.24 16.68
N VAL A 511 23.93 11.32 16.83
CA VAL A 511 22.60 11.52 16.29
C VAL A 511 22.60 12.86 15.55
N ARG A 512 22.17 12.86 14.29
CA ARG A 512 22.17 14.03 13.42
C ARG A 512 20.74 14.44 13.06
N GLY A 513 20.37 15.66 13.43
CA GLY A 513 19.09 16.27 13.08
C GLY A 513 18.95 16.52 11.57
N THR A 514 17.73 16.79 11.13
CA THR A 514 17.42 17.15 9.73
C THR A 514 18.06 18.48 9.30
N ASP A 515 18.39 19.33 10.26
CA ASP A 515 19.15 20.59 10.08
C ASP A 515 20.68 20.38 10.02
N GLY A 516 21.14 19.14 10.14
CA GLY A 516 22.56 18.77 10.10
C GLY A 516 23.29 18.94 11.44
N THR A 517 22.62 19.38 12.50
CA THR A 517 23.22 19.46 13.84
C THR A 517 23.49 18.05 14.39
N ALA A 518 24.66 17.84 14.99
CA ALA A 518 25.04 16.57 15.59
C ALA A 518 25.02 16.67 17.12
N GLU A 519 24.33 15.73 17.75
CA GLU A 519 24.31 15.53 19.19
C GLU A 519 24.90 14.16 19.52
N SER A 520 25.52 14.05 20.68
CA SER A 520 26.12 12.79 21.14
C SER A 520 25.61 12.43 22.52
N ILE A 521 25.35 11.14 22.72
CA ILE A 521 24.98 10.57 24.00
C ILE A 521 25.83 9.34 24.31
N ASP A 522 26.43 9.31 25.50
CA ASP A 522 27.19 8.17 25.97
C ASP A 522 26.25 7.09 26.51
N VAL A 523 26.11 5.99 25.77
CA VAL A 523 25.34 4.80 26.15
C VAL A 523 26.21 3.55 25.97
N PRO A 524 27.15 3.29 26.89
CA PRO A 524 28.09 2.17 26.76
C PRO A 524 27.39 0.82 26.57
N GLY A 525 27.79 0.08 25.54
CA GLY A 525 27.30 -1.28 25.26
C GLY A 525 25.89 -1.37 24.68
N LEU A 526 25.30 -0.25 24.25
CA LEU A 526 24.03 -0.26 23.53
C LEU A 526 24.19 -0.98 22.19
N ARG A 527 23.37 -2.00 21.96
CA ARG A 527 23.24 -2.69 20.66
C ARG A 527 21.87 -2.41 20.07
N PHE A 528 21.80 -2.14 18.78
CA PHE A 528 20.59 -1.82 18.07
C PHE A 528 20.68 -2.20 16.58
N GLY A 529 19.54 -2.55 16.02
CA GLY A 529 19.30 -2.51 14.58
C GLY A 529 18.65 -1.18 14.20
N SER A 530 18.82 -0.78 12.94
CA SER A 530 18.22 0.45 12.41
C SER A 530 17.84 0.30 10.94
N LEU A 531 16.78 1.01 10.55
CA LEU A 531 16.44 1.33 9.18
C LEU A 531 16.43 2.85 9.07
N GLN A 532 17.25 3.42 8.19
CA GLN A 532 17.48 4.85 8.14
C GLN A 532 17.41 5.38 6.70
N THR A 533 17.04 6.64 6.56
CA THR A 533 17.11 7.38 5.30
C THR A 533 18.19 8.45 5.44
N ALA A 534 19.09 8.54 4.46
CA ALA A 534 20.14 9.55 4.42
C ALA A 534 20.13 10.25 3.06
N TRP A 535 20.22 11.58 3.06
CA TRP A 535 20.42 12.36 1.85
C TRP A 535 21.91 12.47 1.54
N ASP A 536 22.32 11.94 0.39
CA ASP A 536 23.67 12.09 -0.16
C ASP A 536 23.69 13.37 -1.00
N GLY A 537 24.11 14.47 -0.37
CA GLY A 537 24.17 15.79 -1.00
C GLY A 537 25.19 15.88 -2.13
N ASP A 538 26.27 15.08 -2.07
CA ASP A 538 27.32 15.08 -3.10
C ASP A 538 26.81 14.48 -4.41
N ARG A 539 25.90 13.50 -4.32
CA ARG A 539 25.30 12.81 -5.48
C ARG A 539 23.83 13.15 -5.73
N ASN A 540 23.25 14.04 -4.92
CA ASN A 540 21.88 14.52 -5.03
C ASN A 540 20.84 13.39 -5.06
N ARG A 541 20.94 12.44 -4.10
CA ARG A 541 20.10 11.23 -4.04
C ARG A 541 19.78 10.80 -2.62
N ILE A 542 18.74 9.97 -2.46
CA ILE A 542 18.41 9.33 -1.19
C ILE A 542 19.07 7.95 -1.09
N LEU A 543 19.51 7.61 0.13
CA LEU A 543 19.93 6.27 0.53
C LEU A 543 18.96 5.76 1.60
N VAL A 544 18.50 4.52 1.47
CA VAL A 544 17.79 3.77 2.52
C VAL A 544 18.72 2.68 3.03
N VAL A 545 19.09 2.73 4.30
CA VAL A 545 20.14 1.88 4.87
C VAL A 545 19.58 1.07 6.02
N ALA A 546 19.58 -0.25 5.88
CA ALA A 546 19.30 -1.20 6.95
C ALA A 546 20.62 -1.71 7.53
N THR A 547 20.92 -1.35 8.77
CA THR A 547 22.22 -1.64 9.41
C THR A 547 22.05 -1.88 10.91
N SER A 548 23.09 -2.39 11.58
CA SER A 548 23.11 -2.56 13.03
C SER A 548 24.48 -2.24 13.61
N ASN A 549 24.56 -2.13 14.94
CA ASN A 549 25.83 -2.24 15.65
C ASN A 549 25.87 -3.54 16.46
N ASP A 550 26.13 -4.63 15.75
CA ASP A 550 26.09 -6.00 16.25
C ASP A 550 24.72 -6.49 16.79
N ASP A 551 23.58 -5.98 16.26
CA ASP A 551 22.23 -6.53 16.50
C ASP A 551 21.44 -6.60 15.19
N SER A 552 21.86 -7.48 14.29
CA SER A 552 21.17 -7.75 13.02
C SER A 552 19.72 -8.22 13.22
N ALA A 553 19.44 -8.91 14.33
CA ALA A 553 18.08 -9.28 14.72
C ALA A 553 17.20 -8.06 15.03
N GLY A 554 17.79 -6.93 15.44
CA GLY A 554 17.11 -5.65 15.60
C GLY A 554 16.52 -5.16 14.27
N VAL A 555 17.25 -5.32 13.17
CA VAL A 555 16.76 -5.00 11.82
C VAL A 555 15.55 -5.87 11.46
N ASP A 556 15.61 -7.17 11.74
CA ASP A 556 14.49 -8.09 11.49
C ASP A 556 13.25 -7.72 12.33
N ARG A 557 13.43 -7.29 13.58
CA ARG A 557 12.35 -6.79 14.43
C ARG A 557 11.72 -5.50 13.86
N ILE A 558 12.52 -4.59 13.32
CA ILE A 558 12.00 -3.37 12.64
C ILE A 558 11.16 -3.76 11.41
N LEU A 559 11.67 -4.64 10.55
CA LEU A 559 10.96 -5.05 9.34
C LEU A 559 9.69 -5.87 9.68
N GLY A 560 9.74 -6.68 10.74
CA GLY A 560 8.57 -7.34 11.31
C GLY A 560 7.53 -6.35 11.85
N TRP A 561 7.98 -5.27 12.50
CA TRP A 561 7.12 -4.18 12.96
C TRP A 561 6.45 -3.47 11.78
N PHE A 562 7.16 -3.12 10.72
CA PHE A 562 6.54 -2.57 9.51
C PHE A 562 5.56 -3.56 8.85
N SER A 563 5.88 -4.85 8.83
CA SER A 563 5.03 -5.88 8.21
C SER A 563 3.75 -6.17 8.99
N ALA A 564 3.77 -5.98 10.32
CA ALA A 564 2.62 -6.23 11.20
C ALA A 564 1.49 -5.20 11.02
N ASP A 565 1.83 -3.98 10.60
CA ASP A 565 0.88 -2.93 10.26
C ASP A 565 1.46 -2.09 9.13
N ARG A 566 0.95 -2.35 7.93
CA ARG A 566 1.46 -1.79 6.69
C ARG A 566 1.31 -0.28 6.61
N SER A 567 0.36 0.30 7.36
CA SER A 567 0.17 1.76 7.39
C SER A 567 1.42 2.48 7.91
N ARG A 568 2.28 1.78 8.66
CA ARG A 568 3.55 2.30 9.20
C ARG A 568 4.51 2.77 8.12
N TRP A 569 4.60 2.07 6.99
CA TRP A 569 5.43 2.52 5.86
C TRP A 569 5.00 3.92 5.38
N GLY A 570 3.70 4.20 5.44
CA GLY A 570 3.14 5.47 4.99
C GLY A 570 3.10 6.57 6.06
N SER A 571 3.12 6.21 7.36
CA SER A 571 2.87 7.10 8.49
C SER A 571 4.10 7.46 9.32
N VAL A 572 5.21 6.71 9.19
CA VAL A 572 6.46 7.04 9.88
C VAL A 572 6.99 8.40 9.40
N ASP A 573 7.06 9.35 10.31
CA ASP A 573 7.67 10.67 10.12
C ASP A 573 9.03 10.68 10.81
N GLY A 574 10.12 10.78 10.04
CA GLY A 574 11.47 10.81 10.57
C GLY A 574 12.52 10.30 9.58
N THR A 575 13.76 10.20 10.05
CA THR A 575 14.91 9.77 9.24
C THR A 575 15.52 8.45 9.69
N ALA A 576 15.18 7.95 10.89
CA ALA A 576 15.66 6.66 11.37
C ALA A 576 14.60 5.96 12.23
N VAL A 577 14.45 4.65 12.04
CA VAL A 577 13.72 3.75 12.94
C VAL A 577 14.74 2.84 13.58
N ILE A 578 14.78 2.80 14.90
CA ILE A 578 15.83 2.13 15.67
C ILE A 578 15.18 1.18 16.67
N GLN A 579 15.81 0.04 16.84
CA GLN A 579 15.33 -1.02 17.71
C GLN A 579 16.47 -1.60 18.54
N SER A 580 16.32 -1.53 19.86
CA SER A 580 17.27 -2.11 20.81
C SER A 580 16.55 -3.04 21.78
N GLY A 581 17.12 -4.23 21.99
CA GLY A 581 16.52 -5.25 22.85
C GLY A 581 15.08 -5.59 22.42
N ASN A 582 14.19 -5.69 23.41
CA ASN A 582 12.79 -6.10 23.23
C ASN A 582 11.77 -4.94 23.35
N ALA A 583 12.22 -3.68 23.33
CA ALA A 583 11.32 -2.53 23.31
C ALA A 583 10.58 -2.43 21.96
N ASP A 584 9.57 -1.57 21.85
CA ASP A 584 9.03 -1.22 20.53
C ASP A 584 10.02 -0.33 19.77
N PRO A 585 10.09 -0.43 18.42
CA PRO A 585 10.93 0.45 17.62
C PRO A 585 10.61 1.92 17.87
N PHE A 586 11.63 2.76 17.98
CA PHE A 586 11.48 4.20 18.11
C PHE A 586 11.87 4.91 16.82
N VAL A 587 11.20 6.02 16.53
CA VAL A 587 11.48 6.86 15.35
C VAL A 587 12.24 8.10 15.78
N TYR A 588 13.31 8.41 15.04
CA TYR A 588 14.14 9.59 15.21
C TYR A 588 14.00 10.55 14.03
N GLY A 589 14.12 11.85 14.29
CA GLY A 589 14.10 12.91 13.27
C GLY A 589 12.70 13.29 12.79
N ALA A 590 11.66 12.94 13.54
CA ALA A 590 10.28 13.34 13.26
C ALA A 590 10.13 14.86 13.29
N SER A 591 9.43 15.43 12.30
CA SER A 591 9.04 16.83 12.32
C SER A 591 8.16 17.09 13.54
N SER A 592 8.46 18.12 14.34
CA SER A 592 7.70 18.48 15.53
C SER A 592 6.37 19.18 15.19
N ASP A 593 5.55 18.57 14.33
CA ASP A 593 4.22 19.05 13.92
C ASP A 593 3.11 18.00 14.15
N ALA A 594 3.26 17.19 15.20
CA ALA A 594 2.16 16.39 15.73
C ALA A 594 1.78 16.90 17.12
N ALA A 595 0.84 17.84 17.19
CA ALA A 595 0.05 18.01 18.40
C ALA A 595 -0.75 16.71 18.60
N PRO A 596 -0.60 15.98 19.72
CA PRO A 596 -1.40 14.78 19.94
C PRO A 596 -2.87 15.16 19.98
N ALA A 597 -3.69 14.46 19.20
CA ALA A 597 -5.14 14.54 19.26
C ALA A 597 -5.58 14.31 20.71
N SER A 598 -6.23 15.33 21.28
CA SER A 598 -6.82 15.29 22.61
C SER A 598 -7.91 14.23 22.66
N SER A 599 -7.56 13.02 23.11
CA SER A 599 -8.54 12.04 23.56
C SER A 599 -8.99 12.45 24.97
N GLU A 600 -10.17 13.06 25.06
CA GLU A 600 -10.86 13.23 26.32
C GLU A 600 -11.23 11.85 26.89
N SER A 601 -10.40 11.36 27.81
CA SER A 601 -10.87 10.50 28.90
C SER A 601 -9.95 10.73 30.10
N GLY A 602 -10.56 11.14 31.21
CA GLY A 602 -9.91 11.76 32.34
C GLY A 602 -8.83 10.93 33.02
N LEU A 603 -7.92 11.66 33.69
CA LEU A 603 -6.80 11.18 34.51
C LEU A 603 -5.57 10.67 33.74
N GLY A 604 -5.07 11.45 32.77
CA GLY A 604 -3.79 11.16 32.08
C GLY A 604 -2.80 12.32 31.98
N ALA A 605 -3.17 13.54 32.40
CA ALA A 605 -2.38 14.76 32.15
C ALA A 605 -1.16 14.97 33.07
N LEU A 606 -0.93 14.09 34.05
CA LEU A 606 0.26 14.12 34.92
C LEU A 606 1.31 13.05 34.57
N ALA A 607 1.05 12.17 33.60
CA ALA A 607 1.99 11.11 33.20
C ALA A 607 2.94 11.54 32.07
N TRP A 608 2.53 12.48 31.22
CA TRP A 608 3.29 12.85 30.01
C TRP A 608 4.40 13.87 30.24
N THR A 609 4.29 14.73 31.26
CA THR A 609 5.40 15.59 31.67
C THR A 609 6.45 14.85 32.52
N ALA A 610 6.12 13.68 33.07
CA ALA A 610 7.00 12.90 33.93
C ALA A 610 8.10 12.11 33.17
N ILE A 611 7.94 11.85 31.86
CA ILE A 611 8.96 11.11 31.08
C ILE A 611 10.02 12.06 30.50
N GLY A 612 9.61 13.23 30.00
CA GLY A 612 10.55 14.28 29.55
C GLY A 612 11.30 14.97 30.70
N VAL A 613 10.62 15.24 31.82
CA VAL A 613 11.26 15.82 33.02
C VAL A 613 11.98 14.74 33.85
N GLY A 614 11.53 13.49 33.79
CA GLY A 614 12.16 12.36 34.49
C GLY A 614 13.57 12.05 33.99
N LEU A 615 13.80 12.12 32.67
CA LEU A 615 15.13 11.92 32.10
C LEU A 615 16.08 13.07 32.47
N ALA A 616 15.62 14.32 32.40
CA ALA A 616 16.42 15.48 32.78
C ALA A 616 16.76 15.51 34.29
N ALA A 617 15.82 15.13 35.16
CA ALA A 617 16.03 15.09 36.61
C ALA A 617 16.90 13.89 37.05
N ALA A 618 16.77 12.72 36.40
CA ALA A 618 17.64 11.57 36.65
C ALA A 618 19.10 11.85 36.20
N VAL A 619 19.28 12.52 35.06
CA VAL A 619 20.60 12.93 34.55
C VAL A 619 21.26 13.97 35.47
N ALA A 620 20.50 14.96 35.95
CA ALA A 620 21.02 15.95 36.90
C ALA A 620 21.36 15.33 38.28
N GLY A 621 20.56 14.39 38.77
CA GLY A 621 20.81 13.69 40.04
C GLY A 621 22.05 12.78 40.01
N ILE A 622 22.28 12.09 38.89
CA ILE A 622 23.44 11.21 38.71
C ILE A 622 24.73 12.03 38.55
N ALA A 623 24.70 13.14 37.79
CA ALA A 623 25.83 14.06 37.69
C ALA A 623 26.22 14.66 39.05
N PHE A 624 25.23 15.01 39.89
CA PHE A 624 25.47 15.54 41.23
C PHE A 624 26.05 14.49 42.19
N ALA A 625 25.57 13.24 42.13
CA ALA A 625 26.10 12.14 42.92
C ALA A 625 27.55 11.80 42.55
N ILE A 626 27.88 11.80 41.24
CA ILE A 626 29.24 11.57 40.74
C ILE A 626 30.17 12.71 41.17
N ALA A 627 29.71 13.97 41.11
CA ALA A 627 30.50 15.12 41.55
C ALA A 627 30.85 15.07 43.04
N ILE A 628 29.93 14.60 43.90
CA ILE A 628 30.18 14.43 45.35
C ILE A 628 31.18 13.30 45.61
N VAL A 629 31.09 12.18 44.89
CA VAL A 629 32.01 11.05 45.06
C VAL A 629 33.43 11.40 44.57
N VAL A 630 33.55 12.16 43.49
CA VAL A 630 34.85 12.63 42.98
C VAL A 630 35.46 13.68 43.91
N ARG A 631 34.65 14.57 44.50
CA ARG A 631 35.13 15.58 45.46
C ARG A 631 35.58 14.98 46.79
N ASN A 632 34.92 13.92 47.27
CA ASN A 632 35.31 13.22 48.50
C ASN A 632 36.51 12.26 48.32
N ARG A 633 36.83 11.86 47.08
CA ARG A 633 38.04 11.07 46.79
C ARG A 633 39.30 11.93 46.65
N ARG A 634 39.16 13.20 46.25
CA ARG A 634 40.29 14.15 46.16
C ARG A 634 40.71 14.78 47.50
N SER A 635 39.94 14.60 48.57
CA SER A 635 40.31 15.08 49.92
C SER A 635 41.01 14.02 50.79
N ARG A 636 41.31 12.83 50.24
CA ARG A 636 41.98 11.72 50.94
C ARG A 636 43.19 11.12 50.20
N THR A 637 43.80 11.88 49.29
CA THR A 637 45.11 11.56 48.69
C THR A 637 46.03 12.74 48.79
#